data_AF-A0A484LM49-F1
#
_entry.id   AF-A0A484LM49-F1
#
_cell.length_a   1.000
_cell.length_b   1.000
_cell.length_c   1.000
_cell.angle_alpha   90.00
_cell.angle_beta   90.00
_cell.angle_gamma   90.00
#
_symmetry.space_group_name_H-M   'P 1'
#
loop_
_entity.id
_entity.type
_entity.pdbx_description
1 polymer ?
#
loop_
_entity_poly.entity_id
_entity_poly.type
_entity_poly.pdbx_seq_one_letter_code
_entity_poly.pdbx_strand_id
1 'polypeptide(L)'
;MDLRVPPPPGQLPGDPENKCEAIIHIHSPGVWDVGDPNYPRGLFDHTLPLLLLQLCIVFTLTQSLYLLIKPARMPRIVAELLAGIILGPTVLGQIPGFTDKIFPPKGHVYLDLLSKIGYIFFIFLSGVKMDPTLVLKCGRKAWTIGVLAVVLPFAVFSNFSAQLTNYPSIHRYRRVAIKSIFSIQFLSSFPVTAYLLVDLKIINSELGRLALAAGLVSDLLSNAGSSYFSYVKIATSSVLPVMSVQAFVLTFGAFAFIFSIVRPLTAWIIKRTPEGKPVDTAFVVLLSFFVFFAVVVTDNVGLSYQYGPFMLGLMIPDGPPLGSTLVEKLDTIVTGLMAPLFLTYCGLKVNLVELYDLYFVIVVLVTISLSLMVKYMAVFFPSLACNVPPKDALSLALMMNTQGIVQMSFYYNNIINQTFDAETFSMLTSSVLITAAGTHLLVGLLYDHSSTYSGYRKRNIENSSATSELRVLSCIHRPEDVLAAKRLLDSSFPSKESPLSVYALHMVELVGQATPLLIDHQLGQKHSSRVSNSRSQKIVDMFQSFELQHAESATVQFFTAISMPRFMHHDICSLAFDKLVSFIILPFQRKWNNQGRMISDNPVVRTINTNVLDMAPCSVGILIDRHKIRKQVGTVGSAYRVAVVFMGGPDDREALSYGRRMCGSPGGGVQLTVFRFVTLNPSEMGESQWDAVLDAEILKSVRLLGQQQDNVAYREERVADGAESALIIHAMEGVFDLIIVGRRHKADLTQLSGLTEWNDLPELGPIGDMLAAADISAPVSVLVVQQQSMKNSK
;
A
#
# COMPACT_ATOMS: atom_id res chain seq x y z
N MET A 1 -49.12 3.97 0.55
CA MET A 1 -50.03 5.07 0.17
C MET A 1 -51.43 4.54 0.34
N ASP A 2 -52.18 5.04 1.32
CA ASP A 2 -53.59 4.68 1.48
C ASP A 2 -54.39 5.23 0.29
N LEU A 3 -54.88 4.30 -0.54
CA LEU A 3 -55.89 4.55 -1.56
C LEU A 3 -57.21 4.88 -0.86
N ARG A 4 -57.54 6.16 -0.70
CA ARG A 4 -58.90 6.57 -0.33
C ARG A 4 -59.66 7.06 -1.56
N VAL A 5 -60.71 6.30 -1.87
CA VAL A 5 -62.01 6.62 -2.51
C VAL A 5 -61.97 7.58 -3.72
N PRO A 6 -62.44 7.17 -4.91
CA PRO A 6 -62.56 8.07 -6.05
C PRO A 6 -63.59 9.18 -5.78
N PRO A 7 -63.33 10.44 -6.20
CA PRO A 7 -64.27 11.53 -6.02
C PRO A 7 -65.56 11.30 -6.83
N PRO A 8 -66.70 11.86 -6.39
CA PRO A 8 -67.97 11.72 -7.09
C PRO A 8 -67.91 12.35 -8.50
N PRO A 9 -68.71 11.84 -9.46
CA PRO A 9 -68.62 12.23 -10.87
C PRO A 9 -68.97 13.71 -11.06
N GLY A 10 -68.02 14.51 -11.54
CA GLY A 10 -68.21 15.92 -11.88
C GLY A 10 -67.12 16.89 -11.39
N GLN A 11 -66.21 16.47 -10.50
CA GLN A 11 -65.02 17.26 -10.15
C GLN A 11 -63.81 16.79 -10.95
N LEU A 12 -63.20 17.70 -11.72
CA LEU A 12 -61.88 17.49 -12.31
C LEU A 12 -60.86 17.21 -11.18
N PRO A 13 -59.99 16.19 -11.32
CA PRO A 13 -58.96 15.94 -10.32
C PRO A 13 -57.91 17.05 -10.40
N GLY A 14 -57.78 17.83 -9.32
CA GLY A 14 -56.69 18.78 -9.15
C GLY A 14 -57.09 20.22 -9.43
N ASP A 15 -57.39 20.93 -8.36
CA ASP A 15 -57.21 22.38 -8.30
C ASP A 15 -55.70 22.67 -8.52
N PRO A 16 -55.28 23.46 -9.53
CA PRO A 16 -53.86 23.76 -9.79
C PRO A 16 -53.18 24.53 -8.64
N GLU A 17 -53.95 25.01 -7.65
CA GLU A 17 -53.44 25.68 -6.45
C GLU A 17 -53.19 24.75 -5.25
N ASN A 18 -53.63 23.48 -5.30
CA ASN A 18 -53.32 22.50 -4.25
C ASN A 18 -51.86 22.05 -4.35
N LYS A 19 -50.95 22.85 -3.78
CA LYS A 19 -49.58 22.42 -3.51
C LYS A 19 -49.64 21.21 -2.58
N CYS A 20 -49.19 20.05 -3.05
CA CYS A 20 -48.91 18.89 -2.18
C CYS A 20 -47.71 19.23 -1.28
N GLU A 21 -47.94 20.03 -0.24
CA GLU A 21 -46.93 20.34 0.78
C GLU A 21 -46.82 19.15 1.73
N ALA A 22 -45.74 18.37 1.59
CA ALA A 22 -45.37 17.39 2.59
C ALA A 22 -44.48 18.09 3.63
N ILE A 23 -45.02 18.34 4.83
CA ILE A 23 -44.20 18.83 5.95
C ILE A 23 -43.23 17.72 6.37
N ILE A 24 -41.93 18.00 6.24
CA ILE A 24 -40.87 17.07 6.64
C ILE A 24 -40.31 17.50 7.98
N HIS A 25 -40.56 16.70 9.01
CA HIS A 25 -40.04 16.96 10.35
C HIS A 25 -38.60 16.43 10.46
N ILE A 26 -37.65 17.34 10.69
CA ILE A 26 -36.22 17.01 10.69
C ILE A 26 -35.81 16.44 12.05
N HIS A 27 -36.07 17.16 13.15
CA HIS A 27 -35.67 16.80 14.50
C HIS A 27 -36.84 16.23 15.29
N SER A 28 -36.58 15.22 16.13
CA SER A 28 -37.57 14.71 17.06
C SER A 28 -37.54 15.51 18.37
N PRO A 29 -38.71 15.84 18.94
CA PRO A 29 -38.83 16.40 20.29
C PRO A 29 -38.49 15.40 21.42
N GLY A 30 -38.18 14.14 21.09
CA GLY A 30 -37.71 13.12 22.03
C GLY A 30 -38.81 12.17 22.51
N VAL A 31 -38.45 11.25 23.41
CA VAL A 31 -39.33 10.17 23.92
C VAL A 31 -40.48 10.73 24.78
N TRP A 32 -40.33 11.95 25.28
CA TRP A 32 -41.28 12.61 26.18
C TRP A 32 -42.30 13.49 25.46
N ASP A 33 -42.27 13.53 24.13
CA ASP A 33 -43.23 14.33 23.37
C ASP A 33 -44.61 13.67 23.39
N VAL A 34 -45.55 14.33 24.07
CA VAL A 34 -46.96 13.98 24.06
C VAL A 34 -47.52 14.53 22.75
N GLY A 35 -47.21 13.85 21.65
CA GLY A 35 -47.65 14.25 20.31
C GLY A 35 -49.18 14.36 20.20
N ASP A 36 -49.63 15.02 19.13
CA ASP A 36 -51.05 15.18 18.81
C ASP A 36 -51.76 13.80 18.79
N PRO A 37 -52.80 13.55 19.61
CA PRO A 37 -53.41 12.23 19.79
C PRO A 37 -54.02 11.64 18.50
N ASN A 38 -54.23 12.47 17.49
CA ASN A 38 -54.75 12.04 16.18
C ASN A 38 -53.67 11.49 15.23
N TYR A 39 -52.39 11.78 15.48
CA TYR A 39 -51.25 11.32 14.67
C TYR A 39 -50.03 11.02 15.56
N PRO A 40 -50.02 9.87 16.27
CA PRO A 40 -48.87 9.48 17.07
C PRO A 40 -47.65 9.28 16.15
N ARG A 41 -46.64 10.15 16.31
CA ARG A 41 -45.37 10.07 15.56
C ARG A 41 -44.31 9.42 16.42
N GLY A 42 -43.70 8.36 15.91
CA GLY A 42 -42.54 7.74 16.52
C GLY A 42 -41.27 8.56 16.29
N LEU A 43 -40.22 8.24 17.07
CA LEU A 43 -38.87 8.80 16.90
C LEU A 43 -38.37 8.69 15.44
N PHE A 44 -38.68 7.57 14.78
CA PHE A 44 -38.21 7.23 13.43
C PHE A 44 -39.08 7.77 12.29
N ASP A 45 -40.18 8.45 12.60
CA ASP A 45 -40.96 9.21 11.59
C ASP A 45 -40.25 10.53 11.23
N HIS A 46 -39.29 10.96 12.05
CA HIS A 46 -38.43 12.12 11.82
C HIS A 46 -37.23 11.73 10.96
N THR A 47 -36.86 12.58 10.01
CA THR A 47 -35.85 12.22 9.00
C THR A 47 -34.43 12.11 9.55
N LEU A 48 -34.04 12.95 10.52
CA LEU A 48 -32.69 12.91 11.09
C LEU A 48 -32.44 11.65 11.95
N PRO A 49 -33.28 11.29 12.95
CA PRO A 49 -33.07 10.06 13.72
C PRO A 49 -33.11 8.80 12.84
N LEU A 50 -34.00 8.78 11.84
CA LEU A 50 -34.09 7.69 10.88
C LEU A 50 -32.80 7.56 10.05
N LEU A 51 -32.29 8.67 9.51
CA LEU A 51 -31.04 8.67 8.75
C LEU A 51 -29.87 8.18 9.60
N LEU A 52 -29.75 8.66 10.85
CA LEU A 52 -28.70 8.21 11.77
C LEU A 52 -28.82 6.72 12.08
N LEU A 53 -30.05 6.21 12.28
CA LEU A 53 -30.29 4.78 12.47
C LEU A 53 -29.88 3.98 11.22
N GLN A 54 -30.26 4.44 10.02
CA GLN A 54 -29.86 3.79 8.76
C GLN A 54 -28.34 3.73 8.62
N LEU A 55 -27.63 4.82 8.95
CA LEU A 55 -26.16 4.84 8.96
C LEU A 55 -25.60 3.84 9.96
N CYS A 56 -26.09 3.80 11.20
CA CYS A 56 -25.68 2.82 12.20
C CYS A 56 -25.84 1.39 11.68
N ILE A 57 -27.02 1.05 11.13
CA ILE A 57 -27.30 -0.30 10.59
C ILE A 57 -26.34 -0.64 9.45
N VAL A 58 -26.18 0.28 8.47
CA VAL A 58 -25.27 0.12 7.33
C VAL A 58 -23.84 -0.13 7.82
N PHE A 59 -23.33 0.66 8.75
CA PHE A 59 -21.96 0.49 9.25
C PHE A 59 -21.79 -0.78 10.07
N THR A 60 -22.73 -1.11 10.96
CA THR A 60 -22.63 -2.34 11.75
C THR A 60 -22.64 -3.59 10.87
N LEU A 61 -23.46 -3.59 9.80
CA LEU A 61 -23.58 -4.73 8.90
C LEU A 61 -22.37 -4.85 7.97
N THR A 62 -21.89 -3.74 7.40
CA THR A 62 -20.70 -3.74 6.55
C THR A 62 -19.46 -4.21 7.32
N GLN A 63 -19.27 -3.73 8.56
CA GLN A 63 -18.13 -4.13 9.39
C GLN A 63 -18.23 -5.60 9.84
N SER A 64 -19.41 -6.07 10.24
CA SER A 64 -19.59 -7.46 10.63
C SER A 64 -19.35 -8.43 9.46
N LEU A 65 -19.90 -8.12 8.28
CA LEU A 65 -19.65 -8.89 7.06
C LEU A 65 -18.17 -8.86 6.67
N TYR A 66 -17.52 -7.70 6.77
CA TYR A 66 -16.08 -7.60 6.48
C TYR A 66 -15.25 -8.50 7.41
N LEU A 67 -15.56 -8.53 8.71
CA LEU A 67 -14.89 -9.42 9.66
C LEU A 67 -15.11 -10.90 9.33
N LEU A 68 -16.29 -11.28 8.83
CA LEU A 68 -16.60 -12.65 8.42
C LEU A 68 -15.90 -13.07 7.14
N ILE A 69 -15.75 -12.18 6.15
CA ILE A 69 -15.10 -12.50 4.87
C ILE A 69 -13.58 -12.28 4.87
N LYS A 70 -13.04 -11.55 5.86
CA LYS A 70 -11.60 -11.26 5.99
C LYS A 70 -10.72 -12.53 6.00
N PRO A 71 -11.08 -13.65 6.66
CA PRO A 71 -10.30 -14.89 6.60
C PRO A 71 -10.21 -15.47 5.18
N ALA A 72 -11.25 -15.29 4.37
CA ALA A 72 -11.28 -15.72 2.97
C ALA A 72 -10.47 -14.80 2.03
N ARG A 73 -9.77 -13.80 2.58
CA ARG A 73 -9.00 -12.79 1.83
C ARG A 73 -9.87 -12.13 0.75
N MET A 74 -11.08 -11.71 1.09
CA MET A 74 -11.94 -10.95 0.17
C MET A 74 -11.77 -9.44 0.36
N PRO A 75 -11.87 -8.62 -0.71
CA PRO A 75 -11.70 -7.18 -0.62
C PRO A 75 -12.92 -6.53 0.05
N ARG A 76 -12.71 -5.36 0.66
CA ARG A 76 -13.73 -4.67 1.46
C ARG A 76 -15.00 -4.33 0.67
N ILE A 77 -14.86 -3.95 -0.60
CA ILE A 77 -15.97 -3.63 -1.51
C ILE A 77 -17.01 -4.75 -1.61
N VAL A 78 -16.60 -6.02 -1.46
CA VAL A 78 -17.50 -7.17 -1.49
C VAL A 78 -18.43 -7.15 -0.28
N ALA A 79 -17.92 -6.86 0.92
CA ALA A 79 -18.75 -6.69 2.11
C ALA A 79 -19.71 -5.51 1.98
N GLU A 80 -19.25 -4.40 1.39
CA GLU A 80 -20.04 -3.16 1.26
C GLU A 80 -21.22 -3.32 0.31
N LEU A 81 -21.01 -3.98 -0.84
CA LEU A 81 -22.06 -4.32 -1.79
C LEU A 81 -23.00 -5.40 -1.24
N LEU A 82 -22.47 -6.47 -0.62
CA LEU A 82 -23.30 -7.52 0.00
C LEU A 82 -24.19 -6.97 1.11
N ALA A 83 -23.66 -6.08 1.96
CA ALA A 83 -24.46 -5.40 2.99
C ALA A 83 -25.65 -4.67 2.37
N GLY A 84 -25.42 -3.98 1.24
CA GLY A 84 -26.48 -3.28 0.52
C GLY A 84 -27.53 -4.24 -0.03
N ILE A 85 -27.11 -5.31 -0.69
CA ILE A 85 -28.01 -6.33 -1.25
C ILE A 85 -28.85 -7.00 -0.13
N ILE A 86 -28.24 -7.26 1.03
CA ILE A 86 -28.92 -7.82 2.20
C ILE A 86 -29.96 -6.84 2.76
N LEU A 87 -29.61 -5.56 2.88
CA LEU A 87 -30.55 -4.52 3.35
C LEU A 87 -31.65 -4.20 2.33
N GLY A 88 -31.40 -4.48 1.05
CA GLY A 88 -32.28 -4.19 -0.06
C GLY A 88 -33.48 -5.14 -0.18
N PRO A 89 -34.26 -5.00 -1.25
CA PRO A 89 -35.45 -5.81 -1.52
C PRO A 89 -35.12 -7.29 -1.74
N THR A 90 -33.86 -7.63 -1.99
CA THR A 90 -33.44 -9.01 -2.28
C THR A 90 -33.51 -9.93 -1.05
N VAL A 91 -33.20 -9.42 0.16
CA VAL A 91 -33.16 -10.25 1.38
C VAL A 91 -34.08 -9.69 2.47
N LEU A 92 -33.67 -8.63 3.17
CA LEU A 92 -34.45 -8.11 4.31
C LEU A 92 -35.71 -7.37 3.85
N GLY A 93 -35.71 -6.79 2.65
CA GLY A 93 -36.90 -6.13 2.12
C GLY A 93 -38.04 -7.09 1.75
N GLN A 94 -37.81 -8.41 1.75
CA GLN A 94 -38.87 -9.43 1.64
C GLN A 94 -39.69 -9.57 2.95
N ILE A 95 -39.14 -9.10 4.08
CA ILE A 95 -39.85 -9.11 5.35
C ILE A 95 -40.93 -8.02 5.33
N PRO A 96 -42.21 -8.37 5.55
CA PRO A 96 -43.30 -7.41 5.44
C PRO A 96 -43.12 -6.24 6.41
N GLY A 97 -43.15 -5.02 5.88
CA GLY A 97 -43.00 -3.79 6.65
C GLY A 97 -41.56 -3.42 7.06
N PHE A 98 -40.54 -4.20 6.69
CA PHE A 98 -39.14 -3.84 6.96
C PHE A 98 -38.72 -2.61 6.14
N THR A 99 -38.89 -2.68 4.81
CA THR A 99 -38.53 -1.60 3.89
C THR A 99 -39.30 -0.32 4.21
N ASP A 100 -40.60 -0.42 4.47
CA ASP A 100 -41.45 0.75 4.76
C ASP A 100 -41.10 1.44 6.08
N LYS A 101 -40.64 0.69 7.09
CA LYS A 101 -40.25 1.24 8.40
C LYS A 101 -38.83 1.80 8.43
N ILE A 102 -37.86 1.06 7.88
CA ILE A 102 -36.43 1.39 8.02
C ILE A 102 -35.92 2.18 6.81
N PHE A 103 -36.39 1.88 5.59
CA PHE A 103 -35.98 2.56 4.36
C PHE A 103 -37.19 3.14 3.61
N PRO A 104 -37.98 4.03 4.24
CA PRO A 104 -39.14 4.63 3.59
C PRO A 104 -38.73 5.47 2.37
N PRO A 105 -39.62 5.61 1.36
CA PRO A 105 -39.34 6.37 0.14
C PRO A 105 -38.85 7.80 0.40
N LYS A 106 -39.39 8.46 1.44
CA LYS A 106 -39.00 9.82 1.85
C LYS A 106 -37.55 9.91 2.35
N GLY A 107 -37.06 8.86 3.01
CA GLY A 107 -35.70 8.78 3.55
C GLY A 107 -34.63 8.59 2.48
N HIS A 108 -34.99 7.97 1.34
CA HIS A 108 -34.03 7.66 0.27
C HIS A 108 -33.34 8.89 -0.31
N VAL A 109 -34.02 10.04 -0.40
CA VAL A 109 -33.44 11.27 -0.96
C VAL A 109 -32.25 11.76 -0.13
N TYR A 110 -32.35 11.70 1.20
CA TYR A 110 -31.29 12.13 2.10
C TYR A 110 -30.10 11.18 2.07
N LEU A 111 -30.37 9.88 2.05
CA LEU A 111 -29.32 8.87 1.99
C LEU A 111 -28.61 8.88 0.62
N ASP A 112 -29.34 9.11 -0.48
CA ASP A 112 -28.78 9.33 -1.82
C ASP A 112 -27.86 10.56 -1.84
N LEU A 113 -28.32 11.70 -1.34
CA LEU A 113 -27.54 12.94 -1.29
C LEU A 113 -26.25 12.76 -0.49
N LEU A 114 -26.34 12.19 0.71
CA LEU A 114 -25.18 11.95 1.57
C LEU A 114 -24.19 10.98 0.92
N SER A 115 -24.68 9.94 0.26
CA SER A 115 -23.85 8.98 -0.46
C SER A 115 -23.08 9.62 -1.63
N LYS A 116 -23.73 10.54 -2.38
CA LYS A 116 -23.09 11.29 -3.48
C LYS A 116 -22.03 12.26 -2.96
N ILE A 117 -22.29 12.97 -1.85
CA ILE A 117 -21.26 13.81 -1.18
C ILE A 117 -20.06 12.95 -0.80
N GLY A 118 -20.30 11.75 -0.26
CA GLY A 118 -19.24 10.82 0.07
C GLY A 118 -18.39 10.42 -1.12
N TYR A 119 -19.03 10.09 -2.24
CA TYR A 119 -18.34 9.75 -3.48
C TYR A 119 -17.60 10.94 -4.12
N ILE A 120 -18.13 12.16 -4.01
CA ILE A 120 -17.47 13.41 -4.43
C ILE A 120 -16.12 13.59 -3.72
N PHE A 121 -16.08 13.42 -2.40
CA PHE A 121 -14.82 13.50 -1.65
C PHE A 121 -13.90 12.32 -1.95
N PHE A 122 -14.46 11.12 -2.19
CA PHE A 122 -13.69 9.94 -2.57
C PHE A 122 -12.94 10.15 -3.89
N ILE A 123 -13.62 10.66 -4.93
CA ILE A 123 -12.99 10.87 -6.24
C ILE A 123 -12.01 12.05 -6.22
N PHE A 124 -12.31 13.09 -5.43
CA PHE A 124 -11.36 14.18 -5.16
C PHE A 124 -10.07 13.65 -4.54
N LEU A 125 -10.19 12.90 -3.45
CA LEU A 125 -9.04 12.36 -2.74
C LEU A 125 -8.25 11.37 -3.59
N SER A 126 -8.95 10.61 -4.43
CA SER A 126 -8.34 9.73 -5.42
C SER A 126 -7.53 10.52 -6.44
N GLY A 127 -8.03 11.67 -6.91
CA GLY A 127 -7.29 12.59 -7.78
C GLY A 127 -6.05 13.18 -7.10
N VAL A 128 -6.13 13.54 -5.81
CA VAL A 128 -4.97 14.04 -5.03
C VAL A 128 -3.88 12.97 -4.86
N LYS A 129 -4.29 11.70 -4.74
CA LYS A 129 -3.38 10.56 -4.61
C LYS A 129 -2.66 10.20 -5.92
N MET A 130 -3.15 10.68 -7.06
CA MET A 130 -2.55 10.43 -8.38
C MET A 130 -1.38 11.38 -8.66
N ASP A 131 -0.25 10.83 -9.12
CA ASP A 131 0.84 11.62 -9.67
C ASP A 131 0.71 11.69 -11.21
N PRO A 132 0.19 12.79 -11.80
CA PRO A 132 0.09 12.90 -13.25
C PRO A 132 1.47 12.96 -13.93
N THR A 133 2.55 13.28 -13.20
CA THR A 133 3.90 13.27 -13.76
C THR A 133 4.40 11.85 -14.04
N LEU A 134 3.80 10.84 -13.39
CA LEU A 134 4.07 9.44 -13.68
C LEU A 134 3.77 9.09 -15.14
N VAL A 135 2.75 9.70 -15.76
CA VAL A 135 2.41 9.48 -17.18
C VAL A 135 3.54 9.90 -18.13
N LEU A 136 4.32 10.92 -17.75
CA LEU A 136 5.45 11.39 -18.54
C LEU A 136 6.72 10.59 -18.26
N LYS A 137 6.86 10.07 -17.03
CA LYS A 137 8.04 9.32 -16.58
C LYS A 137 7.91 7.81 -16.80
N CYS A 138 6.71 7.31 -17.06
CA CYS A 138 6.48 5.89 -17.17
C CYS A 138 7.20 5.32 -18.41
N GLY A 139 7.88 4.19 -18.22
CA GLY A 139 8.61 3.53 -19.30
C GLY A 139 7.69 3.12 -20.45
N ARG A 140 8.27 2.92 -21.64
CA ARG A 140 7.55 2.57 -22.87
C ARG A 140 6.54 1.42 -22.68
N LYS A 141 6.85 0.43 -21.83
CA LYS A 141 5.98 -0.71 -21.50
C LYS A 141 4.64 -0.28 -20.86
N ALA A 142 4.67 0.61 -19.87
CA ALA A 142 3.45 1.05 -19.18
C ALA A 142 2.55 1.85 -20.12
N TRP A 143 3.15 2.70 -20.95
CA TRP A 143 2.44 3.52 -21.92
C TRP A 143 1.77 2.68 -23.02
N THR A 144 2.49 1.70 -23.60
CA THR A 144 1.92 0.80 -24.61
C THR A 144 0.77 -0.04 -24.05
N ILE A 145 0.94 -0.62 -22.87
CA ILE A 145 -0.12 -1.42 -22.22
C ILE A 145 -1.32 -0.53 -21.88
N GLY A 146 -1.11 0.64 -21.26
CA GLY A 146 -2.19 1.55 -20.86
C GLY A 146 -3.00 2.09 -22.03
N VAL A 147 -2.34 2.46 -23.14
CA VAL A 147 -3.04 2.93 -24.36
C VAL A 147 -3.82 1.80 -25.02
N LEU A 148 -3.21 0.63 -25.19
CA LEU A 148 -3.87 -0.52 -25.84
C LEU A 148 -5.02 -1.10 -25.01
N ALA A 149 -4.93 -1.03 -23.68
CA ALA A 149 -6.00 -1.39 -22.76
C ALA A 149 -7.30 -0.59 -22.98
N VAL A 150 -7.20 0.58 -23.61
CA VAL A 150 -8.33 1.48 -23.88
C VAL A 150 -8.70 1.41 -25.36
N VAL A 151 -7.73 1.61 -26.27
CA VAL A 151 -7.99 1.67 -27.71
C VAL A 151 -8.56 0.35 -28.26
N LEU A 152 -8.06 -0.81 -27.80
CA LEU A 152 -8.55 -2.11 -28.30
C LEU A 152 -10.00 -2.38 -27.86
N PRO A 153 -10.39 -2.28 -26.57
CA PRO A 153 -11.79 -2.45 -26.20
C PRO A 153 -12.70 -1.42 -26.84
N PHE A 154 -12.25 -0.17 -27.00
CA PHE A 154 -13.04 0.86 -27.69
C PHE A 154 -13.38 0.47 -29.13
N ALA A 155 -12.38 0.04 -29.90
CA ALA A 155 -12.58 -0.37 -31.29
C ALA A 155 -13.55 -1.55 -31.37
N VAL A 156 -13.34 -2.57 -30.53
CA VAL A 156 -14.18 -3.77 -30.50
C VAL A 156 -15.63 -3.43 -30.09
N PHE A 157 -15.82 -2.68 -29.01
CA PHE A 157 -17.14 -2.31 -28.50
C PHE A 157 -17.90 -1.39 -29.46
N SER A 158 -17.22 -0.46 -30.14
CA SER A 158 -17.85 0.40 -31.14
C SER A 158 -18.39 -0.42 -32.32
N ASN A 159 -17.64 -1.43 -32.78
CA ASN A 159 -18.07 -2.34 -33.84
C ASN A 159 -19.26 -3.22 -33.38
N PHE A 160 -19.18 -3.84 -32.21
CA PHE A 160 -20.29 -4.64 -31.66
C PHE A 160 -21.55 -3.80 -31.45
N SER A 161 -21.40 -2.58 -30.93
CA SER A 161 -22.51 -1.64 -30.72
C SER A 161 -23.21 -1.24 -32.03
N ALA A 162 -22.45 -1.09 -33.12
CA ALA A 162 -23.01 -0.80 -34.45
C ALA A 162 -23.77 -2.01 -35.02
N GLN A 163 -23.26 -3.23 -34.84
CA GLN A 163 -23.92 -4.46 -35.29
C GLN A 163 -25.19 -4.76 -34.48
N LEU A 164 -25.22 -4.40 -33.19
CA LEU A 164 -26.36 -4.60 -32.31
C LEU A 164 -27.61 -3.83 -32.78
N THR A 165 -27.43 -2.73 -33.51
CA THR A 165 -28.55 -1.98 -34.12
C THR A 165 -29.33 -2.80 -35.14
N ASN A 166 -28.76 -3.90 -35.66
CA ASN A 166 -29.37 -4.76 -36.66
C ASN A 166 -29.99 -6.04 -36.08
N TYR A 167 -29.90 -6.27 -34.76
CA TYR A 167 -30.47 -7.46 -34.13
C TYR A 167 -31.98 -7.29 -33.86
N PRO A 168 -32.86 -8.08 -34.49
CA PRO A 168 -34.31 -7.88 -34.41
C PRO A 168 -34.91 -8.32 -33.06
N SER A 169 -34.26 -9.21 -32.31
CA SER A 169 -34.77 -9.77 -31.06
C SER A 169 -34.68 -8.85 -29.83
N ILE A 170 -34.01 -7.70 -29.94
CA ILE A 170 -33.85 -6.74 -28.83
C ILE A 170 -34.72 -5.51 -29.06
N HIS A 171 -35.65 -5.27 -28.13
CA HIS A 171 -36.51 -4.09 -28.13
C HIS A 171 -35.71 -2.78 -28.19
N ARG A 172 -36.19 -1.83 -29.00
CA ARG A 172 -35.51 -0.55 -29.30
C ARG A 172 -35.10 0.22 -28.03
N TYR A 173 -35.94 0.24 -27.00
CA TYR A 173 -35.67 0.91 -25.72
C TYR A 173 -34.42 0.33 -25.02
N ARG A 174 -34.28 -0.99 -25.00
CA ARG A 174 -33.17 -1.70 -24.36
C ARG A 174 -31.87 -1.69 -25.16
N ARG A 175 -31.91 -1.33 -26.44
CA ARG A 175 -30.68 -1.15 -27.24
C ARG A 175 -29.82 -0.03 -26.67
N VAL A 176 -30.42 1.04 -26.14
CA VAL A 176 -29.68 2.14 -25.50
C VAL A 176 -28.97 1.64 -24.25
N ALA A 177 -29.62 0.79 -23.45
CA ALA A 177 -29.01 0.15 -22.29
C ALA A 177 -27.76 -0.66 -22.67
N ILE A 178 -27.84 -1.54 -23.68
CA ILE A 178 -26.68 -2.35 -24.09
C ILE A 178 -25.54 -1.46 -24.63
N LYS A 179 -25.85 -0.42 -25.40
CA LYS A 179 -24.85 0.56 -25.87
C LYS A 179 -24.17 1.28 -24.69
N SER A 180 -24.94 1.68 -23.68
CA SER A 180 -24.39 2.27 -22.46
C SER A 180 -23.55 1.28 -21.66
N ILE A 181 -23.92 -0.01 -21.60
CA ILE A 181 -23.09 -1.05 -20.96
C ILE A 181 -21.71 -1.09 -21.61
N PHE A 182 -21.63 -1.22 -22.94
CA PHE A 182 -20.35 -1.20 -23.65
C PHE A 182 -19.56 0.09 -23.41
N SER A 183 -20.23 1.24 -23.42
CA SER A 183 -19.58 2.54 -23.17
C SER A 183 -19.01 2.66 -21.75
N ILE A 184 -19.67 2.07 -20.75
CA ILE A 184 -19.19 2.11 -19.36
C ILE A 184 -18.11 1.05 -19.16
N GLN A 185 -18.23 -0.13 -19.78
CA GLN A 185 -17.22 -1.19 -19.69
C GLN A 185 -15.86 -0.74 -20.24
N PHE A 186 -15.85 0.12 -21.26
CA PHE A 186 -14.64 0.76 -21.78
C PHE A 186 -13.83 1.53 -20.73
N LEU A 187 -14.49 2.09 -19.69
CA LEU A 187 -13.82 2.91 -18.68
C LEU A 187 -12.89 2.08 -17.81
N SER A 188 -11.72 2.63 -17.56
CA SER A 188 -10.75 2.13 -16.59
C SER A 188 -10.68 3.11 -15.43
N SER A 189 -10.39 2.61 -14.23
CA SER A 189 -10.39 3.43 -13.01
C SER A 189 -9.14 3.12 -12.19
N PHE A 190 -8.14 3.99 -12.26
CA PHE A 190 -6.93 3.88 -11.45
C PHE A 190 -7.22 3.82 -9.95
N PRO A 191 -8.19 4.57 -9.37
CA PRO A 191 -8.47 4.50 -7.94
C PRO A 191 -8.84 3.08 -7.46
N VAL A 192 -9.55 2.33 -8.30
CA VAL A 192 -9.98 0.96 -8.01
C VAL A 192 -8.79 0.01 -8.10
N THR A 193 -7.98 0.11 -9.16
CA THR A 193 -6.75 -0.68 -9.31
C THR A 193 -5.75 -0.41 -8.19
N ALA A 194 -5.57 0.85 -7.79
CA ALA A 194 -4.68 1.23 -6.70
C ALA A 194 -5.16 0.65 -5.36
N TYR A 195 -6.46 0.72 -5.08
CA TYR A 195 -7.05 0.14 -3.87
C TYR A 195 -6.87 -1.40 -3.83
N LEU A 196 -7.10 -2.08 -4.96
CA LEU A 196 -6.85 -3.52 -5.08
C LEU A 196 -5.39 -3.88 -4.77
N LEU A 197 -4.42 -3.14 -5.31
CA LEU A 197 -3.00 -3.39 -5.09
C LEU A 197 -2.58 -3.17 -3.63
N VAL A 198 -3.20 -2.21 -2.94
CA VAL A 198 -3.04 -2.00 -1.50
C VAL A 198 -3.58 -3.20 -0.71
N ASP A 199 -4.79 -3.66 -1.02
CA ASP A 199 -5.44 -4.78 -0.35
C ASP A 199 -4.67 -6.10 -0.55
N LEU A 200 -4.17 -6.34 -1.77
CA LEU A 200 -3.32 -7.49 -2.11
C LEU A 200 -1.88 -7.37 -1.58
N LYS A 201 -1.48 -6.23 -1.01
CA LYS A 201 -0.13 -5.97 -0.47
C LYS A 201 1.01 -6.00 -1.50
N ILE A 202 0.70 -5.83 -2.78
CA ILE A 202 1.66 -5.94 -3.91
C ILE A 202 1.94 -4.60 -4.58
N ILE A 203 1.50 -3.49 -4.00
CA ILE A 203 1.62 -2.16 -4.60
C ILE A 203 3.07 -1.74 -4.93
N ASN A 204 4.03 -2.18 -4.12
CA ASN A 204 5.45 -1.88 -4.29
C ASN A 204 6.17 -2.77 -5.31
N SER A 205 5.57 -3.90 -5.71
CA SER A 205 6.23 -4.83 -6.61
C SER A 205 6.43 -4.19 -7.99
N GLU A 206 7.35 -4.73 -8.79
CA GLU A 206 7.53 -4.26 -10.17
C GLU A 206 6.22 -4.31 -10.97
N LEU A 207 5.45 -5.38 -10.76
CA LEU A 207 4.14 -5.58 -11.37
C LEU A 207 3.11 -4.56 -10.85
N GLY A 208 3.10 -4.27 -9.54
CA GLY A 208 2.22 -3.27 -8.93
C GLY A 208 2.50 -1.87 -9.46
N ARG A 209 3.78 -1.47 -9.56
CA ARG A 209 4.19 -0.18 -10.16
C ARG A 209 3.80 -0.11 -11.64
N LEU A 210 3.97 -1.19 -12.41
CA LEU A 210 3.54 -1.26 -13.80
C LEU A 210 2.02 -1.12 -13.94
N ALA A 211 1.25 -1.80 -13.09
CA ALA A 211 -0.21 -1.72 -13.06
C ALA A 211 -0.72 -0.32 -12.69
N LEU A 212 -0.09 0.35 -11.72
CA LEU A 212 -0.41 1.74 -11.37
C LEU A 212 -0.13 2.71 -12.53
N ALA A 213 1.05 2.60 -13.15
CA ALA A 213 1.41 3.48 -14.26
C ALA A 213 0.52 3.25 -15.50
N ALA A 214 0.34 2.00 -15.92
CA ALA A 214 -0.53 1.66 -17.05
C ALA A 214 -2.01 1.98 -16.74
N GLY A 215 -2.45 1.77 -15.50
CA GLY A 215 -3.79 2.10 -15.02
C GLY A 215 -4.07 3.60 -15.00
N LEU A 216 -3.08 4.43 -14.66
CA LEU A 216 -3.22 5.89 -14.69
C LEU A 216 -3.37 6.39 -16.13
N VAL A 217 -2.56 5.87 -17.05
CA VAL A 217 -2.66 6.17 -18.49
C VAL A 217 -4.02 5.76 -19.03
N SER A 218 -4.50 4.55 -18.68
CA SER A 218 -5.78 4.05 -19.16
C SER A 218 -6.98 4.84 -18.59
N ASP A 219 -6.93 5.22 -17.31
CA ASP A 219 -7.97 6.02 -16.66
C ASP A 219 -8.11 7.40 -17.33
N LEU A 220 -7.01 8.15 -17.45
CA LEU A 220 -7.00 9.46 -18.10
C LEU A 220 -7.46 9.39 -19.56
N LEU A 221 -6.98 8.40 -20.33
CA LEU A 221 -7.37 8.23 -21.73
C LEU A 221 -8.84 7.83 -21.88
N SER A 222 -9.34 6.95 -21.01
CA SER A 222 -10.74 6.50 -21.05
C SER A 222 -11.73 7.60 -20.65
N ASN A 223 -11.40 8.44 -19.66
CA ASN A 223 -12.21 9.60 -19.27
C ASN A 223 -12.22 10.68 -20.36
N ALA A 224 -11.06 10.95 -20.99
CA ALA A 224 -10.98 11.85 -22.14
C ALA A 224 -11.82 11.33 -23.32
N GLY A 225 -11.72 10.03 -23.61
CA GLY A 225 -12.51 9.37 -24.65
C GLY A 225 -14.02 9.41 -24.38
N SER A 226 -14.45 9.20 -23.14
CA SER A 226 -15.86 9.27 -22.73
C SER A 226 -16.44 10.69 -22.88
N SER A 227 -15.66 11.70 -22.51
CA SER A 227 -16.03 13.11 -22.70
C SER A 227 -16.19 13.43 -24.19
N TYR A 228 -15.21 13.02 -25.01
CA TYR A 228 -15.27 13.18 -26.46
C TYR A 228 -16.50 12.52 -27.09
N PHE A 229 -16.79 11.26 -26.72
CA PHE A 229 -17.96 10.54 -27.24
C PHE A 229 -19.27 11.21 -26.86
N SER A 230 -19.38 11.76 -25.65
CA SER A 230 -20.55 12.50 -25.20
C SER A 230 -20.83 13.73 -26.09
N TYR A 231 -19.78 14.46 -26.50
CA TYR A 231 -19.92 15.58 -27.45
C TYR A 231 -20.34 15.12 -28.85
N VAL A 232 -19.72 14.06 -29.38
CA VAL A 232 -20.08 13.52 -30.70
C VAL A 232 -21.54 13.05 -30.72
N LYS A 233 -22.03 12.45 -29.64
CA LYS A 233 -23.45 12.07 -29.50
C LYS A 233 -24.37 13.28 -29.56
N ILE A 234 -24.03 14.38 -28.86
CA ILE A 234 -24.80 15.63 -28.89
C ILE A 234 -24.77 16.26 -30.30
N ALA A 235 -23.61 16.24 -30.98
CA ALA A 235 -23.45 16.77 -32.33
C ALA A 235 -24.27 16.03 -33.39
N THR A 236 -24.47 14.72 -33.20
CA THR A 236 -25.20 13.86 -34.14
C THR A 236 -26.71 13.80 -33.87
N SER A 237 -27.16 14.16 -32.67
CA SER A 237 -28.58 14.12 -32.30
C SER A 237 -29.35 15.38 -32.71
N SER A 238 -29.44 15.72 -34.01
CA SER A 238 -30.36 16.70 -34.65
C SER A 238 -30.62 18.08 -34.00
N VAL A 239 -29.96 18.41 -32.91
CA VAL A 239 -29.96 19.68 -32.17
C VAL A 239 -28.66 20.37 -32.60
N LEU A 240 -28.75 21.66 -32.92
CA LEU A 240 -27.73 22.41 -33.66
C LEU A 240 -26.29 22.03 -33.24
N PRO A 241 -25.35 21.79 -34.18
CA PRO A 241 -23.94 21.50 -33.87
C PRO A 241 -23.29 22.57 -32.97
N VAL A 242 -23.87 23.77 -32.94
CA VAL A 242 -23.59 24.86 -32.00
C VAL A 242 -23.63 24.40 -30.53
N MET A 243 -24.59 23.57 -30.11
CA MET A 243 -24.69 23.10 -28.73
C MET A 243 -23.55 22.13 -28.34
N SER A 244 -23.09 21.30 -29.28
CA SER A 244 -21.92 20.44 -29.04
C SER A 244 -20.64 21.26 -28.92
N VAL A 245 -20.46 22.27 -29.78
CA VAL A 245 -19.30 23.17 -29.73
C VAL A 245 -19.34 24.00 -28.45
N GLN A 246 -20.51 24.50 -28.06
CA GLN A 246 -20.72 25.24 -26.81
C GLN A 246 -20.40 24.38 -25.59
N ALA A 247 -20.89 23.13 -25.52
CA ALA A 247 -20.59 22.21 -24.41
C ALA A 247 -19.09 21.88 -24.32
N PHE A 248 -18.43 21.70 -25.46
CA PHE A 248 -16.98 21.50 -25.53
C PHE A 248 -16.23 22.73 -24.99
N VAL A 249 -16.53 23.93 -25.50
CA VAL A 249 -15.89 25.19 -25.07
C VAL A 249 -16.14 25.45 -23.58
N LEU A 250 -17.36 25.25 -23.09
CA LEU A 250 -17.70 25.43 -21.67
C LEU A 250 -16.96 24.43 -20.78
N THR A 251 -16.74 23.19 -21.22
CA THR A 251 -15.98 22.21 -20.46
C THR A 251 -14.50 22.58 -20.34
N PHE A 252 -13.87 22.92 -21.45
CA PHE A 252 -12.48 23.41 -21.42
C PHE A 252 -12.37 24.72 -20.63
N GLY A 253 -13.35 25.61 -20.75
CA GLY A 253 -13.45 26.83 -19.97
C GLY A 253 -13.55 26.57 -18.48
N ALA A 254 -14.40 25.63 -18.05
CA ALA A 254 -14.52 25.23 -16.65
C ALA A 254 -13.23 24.62 -16.10
N PHE A 255 -12.57 23.74 -16.86
CA PHE A 255 -11.27 23.19 -16.45
C PHE A 255 -10.17 24.25 -16.38
N ALA A 256 -10.11 25.15 -17.36
CA ALA A 256 -9.17 26.27 -17.34
C ALA A 256 -9.45 27.21 -16.14
N PHE A 257 -10.71 27.49 -15.85
CA PHE A 257 -11.11 28.31 -14.71
C PHE A 257 -10.72 27.69 -13.36
N ILE A 258 -11.00 26.40 -13.16
CA ILE A 258 -10.58 25.68 -11.95
C ILE A 258 -9.04 25.68 -11.85
N PHE A 259 -8.34 25.45 -12.97
CA PHE A 259 -6.88 25.47 -13.02
C PHE A 259 -6.30 26.83 -12.63
N SER A 260 -6.85 27.91 -13.18
CA SER A 260 -6.43 29.29 -12.90
C SER A 260 -6.62 29.69 -11.44
N ILE A 261 -7.56 29.09 -10.71
CA ILE A 261 -7.78 29.37 -9.28
C ILE A 261 -6.92 28.46 -8.40
N VAL A 262 -6.94 27.15 -8.65
CA VAL A 262 -6.36 26.14 -7.76
C VAL A 262 -4.82 26.16 -7.81
N ARG A 263 -4.21 26.31 -8.99
CA ARG A 263 -2.74 26.32 -9.11
C ARG A 263 -2.05 27.47 -8.38
N PRO A 264 -2.45 28.75 -8.52
CA PRO A 264 -1.82 29.82 -7.75
C PRO A 264 -2.12 29.69 -6.26
N LEU A 265 -3.34 29.24 -5.88
CA LEU A 265 -3.70 29.03 -4.48
C LEU A 265 -2.80 27.97 -3.83
N THR A 266 -2.66 26.80 -4.44
CA THR A 266 -1.79 25.71 -3.95
C THR A 266 -0.33 26.14 -3.86
N ALA A 267 0.20 26.84 -4.88
CA ALA A 267 1.56 27.38 -4.84
C ALA A 267 1.76 28.40 -3.71
N TRP A 268 0.76 29.24 -3.46
CA TRP A 268 0.79 30.23 -2.37
C TRP A 268 0.74 29.55 -0.99
N ILE A 269 -0.10 28.53 -0.81
CA ILE A 269 -0.18 27.74 0.43
C ILE A 269 1.18 27.08 0.72
N ILE A 270 1.77 26.41 -0.28
CA ILE A 270 3.05 25.73 -0.15
C ILE A 270 4.16 26.70 0.28
N LYS A 271 4.20 27.90 -0.32
CA LYS A 271 5.18 28.94 0.04
C LYS A 271 5.03 29.45 1.48
N ARG A 272 3.82 29.42 2.03
CA ARG A 272 3.51 29.91 3.37
C ARG A 272 3.72 28.85 4.46
N THR A 273 3.69 27.57 4.08
CA THR A 273 4.00 26.47 5.00
C THR A 273 5.50 26.28 5.20
N PRO A 274 5.98 26.27 6.45
CA PRO A 274 7.39 26.00 6.74
C PRO A 274 7.74 24.54 6.41
N GLU A 275 8.95 24.32 5.91
CA GLU A 275 9.42 22.99 5.52
C GLU A 275 9.32 21.98 6.67
N GLY A 276 8.66 20.84 6.42
CA GLY A 276 8.54 19.74 7.38
C GLY A 276 7.41 19.87 8.41
N LYS A 277 6.57 20.92 8.37
CA LYS A 277 5.33 20.99 9.18
C LYS A 277 4.10 20.69 8.32
N PRO A 278 3.03 20.09 8.91
CA PRO A 278 1.77 19.90 8.22
C PRO A 278 1.13 21.25 7.88
N VAL A 279 0.30 21.25 6.84
CA VAL A 279 -0.46 22.44 6.43
C VAL A 279 -1.51 22.77 7.49
N ASP A 280 -1.73 24.07 7.72
CA ASP A 280 -2.75 24.53 8.66
C ASP A 280 -4.15 24.06 8.25
N THR A 281 -4.96 23.72 9.25
CA THR A 281 -6.31 23.16 9.11
C THR A 281 -7.23 24.08 8.31
N ALA A 282 -7.03 25.39 8.39
CA ALA A 282 -7.78 26.38 7.61
C ALA A 282 -7.69 26.14 6.09
N PHE A 283 -6.53 25.69 5.59
CA PHE A 283 -6.37 25.39 4.17
C PHE A 283 -7.05 24.10 3.75
N VAL A 284 -7.14 23.11 4.63
CA VAL A 284 -7.89 21.87 4.40
C VAL A 284 -9.39 22.18 4.25
N VAL A 285 -9.91 23.07 5.11
CA VAL A 285 -11.30 23.55 5.03
C VAL A 285 -11.52 24.34 3.73
N LEU A 286 -10.60 25.24 3.39
CA LEU A 286 -10.68 26.02 2.14
C LEU A 286 -10.72 25.11 0.90
N LEU A 287 -9.85 24.10 0.82
CA LEU A 287 -9.83 23.14 -0.29
C LEU A 287 -11.12 22.31 -0.34
N SER A 288 -11.65 21.91 0.81
CA SER A 288 -12.92 21.18 0.90
C SER A 288 -14.10 22.03 0.39
N PHE A 289 -14.09 23.34 0.65
CA PHE A 289 -15.05 24.27 0.06
C PHE A 289 -14.93 24.32 -1.47
N PHE A 290 -13.70 24.37 -2.00
CA PHE A 290 -13.50 24.34 -3.45
C PHE A 290 -13.94 23.04 -4.11
N VAL A 291 -13.96 21.90 -3.40
CA VAL A 291 -14.55 20.65 -3.91
C VAL A 291 -16.03 20.84 -4.24
N PHE A 292 -16.81 21.42 -3.32
CA PHE A 292 -18.23 21.70 -3.58
C PHE A 292 -18.43 22.70 -4.72
N PHE A 293 -17.61 23.76 -4.74
CA PHE A 293 -17.65 24.74 -5.82
C PHE A 293 -17.33 24.11 -7.19
N ALA A 294 -16.35 23.21 -7.27
CA ALA A 294 -16.00 22.50 -8.49
C ALA A 294 -17.18 21.65 -9.01
N VAL A 295 -17.91 20.96 -8.12
CA VAL A 295 -19.12 20.22 -8.51
C VAL A 295 -20.13 21.15 -9.16
N VAL A 296 -20.49 22.25 -8.49
CA VAL A 296 -21.47 23.22 -9.00
C VAL A 296 -21.07 23.74 -10.37
N VAL A 297 -19.80 24.11 -10.56
CA VAL A 297 -19.32 24.59 -11.87
C VAL A 297 -19.43 23.49 -12.94
N THR A 298 -18.98 22.27 -12.65
CA THR A 298 -18.99 21.20 -13.67
C THR A 298 -20.37 20.65 -14.00
N ASP A 299 -21.27 20.58 -13.01
CA ASP A 299 -22.64 20.09 -13.20
C ASP A 299 -23.45 21.06 -14.06
N ASN A 300 -23.28 22.38 -13.87
CA ASN A 300 -23.91 23.40 -14.72
C ASN A 300 -23.42 23.38 -16.18
N VAL A 301 -22.23 22.84 -16.45
CA VAL A 301 -21.71 22.65 -17.81
C VAL A 301 -22.31 21.40 -18.48
N GLY A 302 -22.94 20.52 -17.71
CA GLY A 302 -23.50 19.26 -18.20
C GLY A 302 -22.51 18.08 -18.14
N LEU A 303 -21.41 18.22 -17.38
CA LEU A 303 -20.53 17.10 -17.05
C LEU A 303 -21.07 16.37 -15.82
N SER A 304 -20.82 15.07 -15.73
CA SER A 304 -21.10 14.33 -14.49
C SER A 304 -20.37 14.98 -13.30
N TYR A 305 -21.09 15.17 -12.21
CA TYR A 305 -20.63 15.85 -10.98
C TYR A 305 -19.30 15.35 -10.39
N GLN A 306 -18.85 14.14 -10.74
CA GLN A 306 -17.59 13.56 -10.29
C GLN A 306 -16.33 14.16 -10.97
N TYR A 307 -16.46 14.72 -12.17
CA TYR A 307 -15.30 15.19 -12.94
C TYR A 307 -14.65 16.45 -12.34
N GLY A 308 -15.44 17.38 -11.80
CA GLY A 308 -14.92 18.59 -11.15
C GLY A 308 -14.01 18.30 -9.96
N PRO A 309 -14.49 17.56 -8.95
CA PRO A 309 -13.68 17.11 -7.80
C PRO A 309 -12.44 16.34 -8.22
N PHE A 310 -12.55 15.44 -9.20
CA PHE A 310 -11.42 14.67 -9.71
C PHE A 310 -10.33 15.55 -10.33
N MET A 311 -10.71 16.49 -11.21
CA MET A 311 -9.78 17.45 -11.82
C MET A 311 -9.15 18.38 -10.79
N LEU A 312 -9.94 18.85 -9.82
CA LEU A 312 -9.43 19.66 -8.72
C LEU A 312 -8.37 18.89 -7.91
N GLY A 313 -8.61 17.59 -7.65
CA GLY A 313 -7.64 16.71 -7.00
C GLY A 313 -6.34 16.58 -7.78
N LEU A 314 -6.40 16.33 -9.09
CA LEU A 314 -5.23 16.23 -9.98
C LEU A 314 -4.39 17.52 -10.08
N MET A 315 -5.00 18.68 -9.82
CA MET A 315 -4.31 19.96 -9.85
C MET A 315 -3.51 20.23 -8.56
N ILE A 316 -3.89 19.60 -7.46
CA ILE A 316 -3.17 19.66 -6.20
C ILE A 316 -1.93 18.77 -6.33
N PRO A 317 -0.72 19.27 -6.02
CA PRO A 317 0.47 18.43 -6.06
C PRO A 317 0.34 17.29 -5.06
N ASP A 318 0.60 16.10 -5.56
CA ASP A 318 0.63 14.87 -4.80
C ASP A 318 1.84 14.88 -3.83
N GLY A 319 1.62 14.44 -2.59
CA GLY A 319 2.66 14.38 -1.56
C GLY A 319 2.80 15.64 -0.67
N PRO A 320 3.86 15.71 0.15
CA PRO A 320 4.03 16.77 1.15
C PRO A 320 4.44 18.13 0.58
N PRO A 321 4.03 19.24 1.22
CA PRO A 321 3.27 19.28 2.47
C PRO A 321 1.74 19.19 2.29
N LEU A 322 1.20 19.49 1.11
CA LEU A 322 -0.22 19.74 0.92
C LEU A 322 -1.09 18.49 0.69
N GLY A 323 -0.81 17.72 -0.36
CA GLY A 323 -1.55 16.50 -0.67
C GLY A 323 -1.47 15.49 0.47
N SER A 324 -0.30 15.37 1.11
CA SER A 324 -0.10 14.52 2.28
C SER A 324 -0.99 14.87 3.46
N THR A 325 -1.06 16.16 3.83
CA THR A 325 -1.89 16.63 4.95
C THR A 325 -3.36 16.42 4.64
N LEU A 326 -3.79 16.69 3.42
CA LEU A 326 -5.18 16.52 3.00
C LEU A 326 -5.62 15.06 3.06
N VAL A 327 -4.77 14.14 2.58
CA VAL A 327 -5.00 12.70 2.67
C VAL A 327 -5.02 12.24 4.12
N GLU A 328 -4.06 12.62 4.94
CA GLU A 328 -4.03 12.25 6.35
C GLU A 328 -5.30 12.68 7.11
N LYS A 329 -5.84 13.87 6.82
CA LYS A 329 -7.02 14.41 7.52
C LYS A 329 -8.35 13.87 6.98
N LEU A 330 -8.48 13.67 5.67
CA LEU A 330 -9.76 13.30 5.06
C LEU A 330 -9.90 11.80 4.78
N ASP A 331 -8.82 11.06 4.55
CA ASP A 331 -8.88 9.67 4.05
C ASP A 331 -9.65 8.75 5.01
N THR A 332 -9.47 8.91 6.32
CA THR A 332 -10.16 8.09 7.32
C THR A 332 -11.68 8.26 7.26
N ILE A 333 -12.18 9.50 7.10
CA ILE A 333 -13.62 9.75 7.02
C ILE A 333 -14.14 9.34 5.64
N VAL A 334 -13.41 9.67 4.59
CA VAL A 334 -13.85 9.46 3.20
C VAL A 334 -13.85 7.97 2.85
N THR A 335 -12.73 7.27 3.03
CA THR A 335 -12.63 5.83 2.70
C THR A 335 -13.14 4.92 3.82
N GLY A 336 -13.11 5.38 5.07
CA GLY A 336 -13.59 4.62 6.22
C GLY A 336 -15.11 4.61 6.36
N LEU A 337 -15.77 5.75 6.08
CA LEU A 337 -17.19 5.97 6.37
C LEU A 337 -17.99 6.29 5.10
N MET A 338 -17.57 7.29 4.32
CA MET A 338 -18.38 7.86 3.24
C MET A 338 -18.44 7.01 1.95
N ALA A 339 -17.31 6.48 1.48
CA ALA A 339 -17.27 5.61 0.29
C ALA A 339 -18.05 4.29 0.47
N PRO A 340 -17.96 3.60 1.62
CA PRO A 340 -18.80 2.43 1.91
C PRO A 340 -20.30 2.74 1.82
N LEU A 341 -20.72 3.91 2.32
CA LEU A 341 -22.12 4.32 2.27
C LEU A 341 -22.66 4.36 0.84
N PHE A 342 -21.86 4.88 -0.10
CA PHE A 342 -22.24 4.92 -1.52
C PHE A 342 -22.38 3.52 -2.14
N LEU A 343 -21.42 2.64 -1.89
CA LEU A 343 -21.49 1.26 -2.40
C LEU A 343 -22.66 0.49 -1.79
N THR A 344 -22.88 0.60 -0.49
CA THR A 344 -24.03 -0.03 0.19
C THR A 344 -25.35 0.55 -0.30
N TYR A 345 -25.44 1.86 -0.55
CA TYR A 345 -26.65 2.46 -1.09
C TYR A 345 -26.96 1.99 -2.52
N CYS A 346 -25.94 1.86 -3.38
CA CYS A 346 -26.12 1.21 -4.68
C CYS A 346 -26.60 -0.23 -4.52
N GLY A 347 -26.02 -1.01 -3.60
CA GLY A 347 -26.47 -2.37 -3.28
C GLY A 347 -27.91 -2.45 -2.77
N LEU A 348 -28.37 -1.45 -2.00
CA LEU A 348 -29.74 -1.37 -1.48
C LEU A 348 -30.79 -1.33 -2.60
N LYS A 349 -30.42 -0.78 -3.77
CA LYS A 349 -31.32 -0.68 -4.95
C LYS A 349 -31.36 -1.97 -5.78
N VAL A 350 -30.56 -2.98 -5.45
CA VAL A 350 -30.50 -4.25 -6.18
C VAL A 350 -31.69 -5.13 -5.82
N ASN A 351 -32.41 -5.60 -6.84
CA ASN A 351 -33.50 -6.55 -6.72
C ASN A 351 -33.24 -7.77 -7.61
N LEU A 352 -32.88 -8.90 -6.99
CA LEU A 352 -32.65 -10.18 -7.69
C LEU A 352 -33.85 -11.12 -7.64
N VAL A 353 -34.94 -10.73 -6.99
CA VAL A 353 -36.15 -11.56 -6.84
C VAL A 353 -37.12 -11.31 -7.99
N GLU A 354 -37.30 -10.03 -8.37
CA GLU A 354 -38.22 -9.62 -9.43
C GLU A 354 -37.51 -9.52 -10.78
N LEU A 355 -37.16 -10.68 -11.38
CA LEU A 355 -36.60 -10.77 -12.72
C LEU A 355 -37.68 -11.25 -13.71
N TYR A 356 -38.27 -10.32 -14.46
CA TYR A 356 -39.38 -10.59 -15.37
C TYR A 356 -38.90 -11.04 -16.75
N ASP A 357 -37.85 -10.43 -17.31
CA ASP A 357 -37.33 -10.77 -18.65
C ASP A 357 -36.00 -11.54 -18.60
N LEU A 358 -36.11 -12.86 -18.42
CA LEU A 358 -34.97 -13.78 -18.38
C LEU A 358 -34.14 -13.77 -19.68
N TYR A 359 -34.76 -13.57 -20.84
CA TYR A 359 -34.03 -13.53 -22.12
C TYR A 359 -33.10 -12.32 -22.14
N PHE A 360 -33.62 -11.15 -21.77
CA PHE A 360 -32.81 -9.94 -21.73
C PHE A 360 -31.72 -9.99 -20.65
N VAL A 361 -32.00 -10.60 -19.50
CA VAL A 361 -30.99 -10.87 -18.47
C VAL A 361 -29.83 -11.69 -19.05
N ILE A 362 -30.11 -12.76 -19.81
CA ILE A 362 -29.07 -13.56 -20.47
C ILE A 362 -28.28 -12.71 -21.47
N VAL A 363 -28.95 -11.87 -22.27
CA VAL A 363 -28.28 -10.95 -23.20
C VAL A 363 -27.34 -9.99 -22.46
N VAL A 364 -27.76 -9.45 -21.32
CA VAL A 364 -26.94 -8.57 -20.47
C VAL A 364 -25.72 -9.33 -19.93
N LEU A 365 -25.91 -10.55 -19.41
CA LEU A 365 -24.81 -11.38 -18.90
C LEU A 365 -23.80 -11.74 -19.99
N VAL A 366 -24.26 -12.10 -21.19
CA VAL A 366 -23.39 -12.36 -22.36
C VAL A 366 -22.63 -11.10 -22.79
N THR A 367 -23.30 -9.94 -22.77
CA THR A 367 -22.66 -8.65 -23.09
C THR A 367 -21.54 -8.33 -22.09
N ILE A 368 -21.80 -8.53 -20.80
CA ILE A 368 -20.83 -8.31 -19.73
C ILE A 368 -19.65 -9.27 -19.87
N SER A 369 -19.90 -10.57 -20.06
CA SER A 369 -18.83 -11.57 -20.17
C SER A 369 -17.95 -11.31 -21.38
N LEU A 370 -18.54 -10.98 -22.55
CA LEU A 370 -17.79 -10.58 -23.74
C LEU A 370 -16.94 -9.33 -23.47
N SER A 371 -17.51 -8.33 -22.78
CA SER A 371 -16.79 -7.10 -22.46
C SER A 371 -15.58 -7.36 -21.56
N LEU A 372 -15.75 -8.19 -20.53
CA LEU A 372 -14.66 -8.58 -19.64
C LEU A 372 -13.57 -9.36 -20.36
N MET A 373 -13.93 -10.27 -21.26
CA MET A 373 -12.97 -11.04 -22.07
C MET A 373 -12.16 -10.13 -22.99
N VAL A 374 -12.81 -9.18 -23.67
CA VAL A 374 -12.12 -8.21 -24.55
C VAL A 374 -11.14 -7.35 -23.75
N LYS A 375 -11.54 -6.84 -22.58
CA LYS A 375 -10.66 -6.04 -21.71
C LYS A 375 -9.47 -6.85 -21.20
N TYR A 376 -9.73 -8.08 -20.78
CA TYR A 376 -8.68 -8.99 -20.33
C TYR A 376 -7.64 -9.22 -21.44
N MET A 377 -8.09 -9.55 -22.65
CA MET A 377 -7.20 -9.77 -23.80
C MET A 377 -6.45 -8.49 -24.22
N ALA A 378 -7.09 -7.33 -24.10
CA ALA A 378 -6.49 -6.03 -24.42
C ALA A 378 -5.32 -5.64 -23.50
N VAL A 379 -5.19 -6.25 -22.32
CA VAL A 379 -4.03 -6.07 -21.43
C VAL A 379 -3.06 -7.24 -21.56
N PHE A 380 -3.59 -8.47 -21.63
CA PHE A 380 -2.79 -9.70 -21.66
C PHE A 380 -1.84 -9.75 -22.88
N PHE A 381 -2.35 -9.60 -24.11
CA PHE A 381 -1.49 -9.68 -25.29
C PHE A 381 -0.43 -8.57 -25.39
N PRO A 382 -0.76 -7.28 -25.15
CA PRO A 382 0.25 -6.24 -25.14
C PRO A 382 1.31 -6.43 -24.06
N SER A 383 0.95 -6.97 -22.90
CA SER A 383 1.92 -7.25 -21.84
C SER A 383 2.91 -8.35 -22.21
N LEU A 384 2.45 -9.42 -22.88
CA LEU A 384 3.33 -10.45 -23.47
C LEU A 384 4.26 -9.86 -24.53
N ALA A 385 3.73 -9.01 -25.42
CA ALA A 385 4.54 -8.33 -26.44
C ALA A 385 5.58 -7.37 -25.81
N CYS A 386 5.36 -6.91 -24.58
CA CYS A 386 6.30 -6.09 -23.81
C CYS A 386 7.31 -6.92 -22.97
N ASN A 387 7.41 -8.24 -23.22
CA ASN A 387 8.28 -9.18 -22.51
C ASN A 387 7.97 -9.27 -21.00
N VAL A 388 6.70 -9.19 -20.61
CA VAL A 388 6.26 -9.52 -19.24
C VAL A 388 6.02 -11.04 -19.17
N PRO A 389 6.49 -11.75 -18.12
CA PRO A 389 6.25 -13.18 -17.96
C PRO A 389 4.75 -13.52 -18.02
N PRO A 390 4.35 -14.67 -18.58
CA PRO A 390 2.93 -14.97 -18.83
C PRO A 390 2.07 -15.02 -17.56
N LYS A 391 2.64 -15.46 -16.43
CA LYS A 391 1.97 -15.46 -15.12
C LYS A 391 1.72 -14.03 -14.60
N ASP A 392 2.71 -13.16 -14.77
CA ASP A 392 2.62 -11.75 -14.39
C ASP A 392 1.70 -10.97 -15.33
N ALA A 393 1.71 -11.29 -16.63
CA ALA A 393 0.81 -10.76 -17.64
C ALA A 393 -0.66 -11.10 -17.34
N LEU A 394 -0.94 -12.36 -16.97
CA LEU A 394 -2.27 -12.81 -16.52
C LEU A 394 -2.71 -12.03 -15.27
N SER A 395 -1.83 -11.91 -14.28
CA SER A 395 -2.11 -11.17 -13.05
C SER A 395 -2.37 -9.68 -13.34
N LEU A 396 -1.57 -9.05 -14.20
CA LEU A 396 -1.72 -7.66 -14.64
C LEU A 396 -3.06 -7.41 -15.31
N ALA A 397 -3.46 -8.30 -16.23
CA ALA A 397 -4.73 -8.21 -16.94
C ALA A 397 -5.93 -8.33 -16.00
N LEU A 398 -5.85 -9.20 -14.98
CA LEU A 398 -6.87 -9.30 -13.93
C LEU A 398 -6.93 -8.00 -13.10
N MET A 399 -5.80 -7.49 -12.64
CA MET A 399 -5.73 -6.28 -11.80
C MET A 399 -6.31 -5.05 -12.51
N MET A 400 -5.95 -4.82 -13.77
CA MET A 400 -6.43 -3.67 -14.55
C MET A 400 -7.91 -3.78 -14.97
N ASN A 401 -8.50 -4.98 -14.93
CA ASN A 401 -9.91 -5.20 -15.27
C ASN A 401 -10.84 -5.18 -14.04
N THR A 402 -10.33 -4.79 -12.87
CA THR A 402 -11.18 -4.67 -11.67
C THR A 402 -12.21 -3.57 -11.81
N GLN A 403 -13.43 -3.89 -11.38
CA GLN A 403 -14.54 -2.96 -11.29
C GLN A 403 -14.77 -2.60 -9.83
N GLY A 404 -15.17 -1.36 -9.56
CA GLY A 404 -15.45 -0.91 -8.21
C GLY A 404 -16.34 0.32 -8.16
N ILE A 405 -16.05 1.19 -7.20
CA ILE A 405 -16.91 2.33 -6.85
C ILE A 405 -17.16 3.30 -8.02
N VAL A 406 -16.16 3.49 -8.91
CA VAL A 406 -16.30 4.38 -10.08
C VAL A 406 -17.29 3.79 -11.09
N GLN A 407 -17.18 2.50 -11.43
CA GLN A 407 -18.12 1.84 -12.34
C GLN A 407 -19.53 1.82 -11.76
N MET A 408 -19.67 1.56 -10.45
CA MET A 408 -20.96 1.62 -9.75
C MET A 408 -21.62 3.00 -9.88
N SER A 409 -20.85 4.09 -9.79
CA SER A 409 -21.36 5.45 -10.02
C SER A 409 -21.92 5.64 -11.43
N PHE A 410 -21.20 5.17 -12.46
CA PHE A 410 -21.71 5.24 -13.82
C PHE A 410 -22.98 4.42 -14.02
N TYR A 411 -23.08 3.22 -13.43
CA TYR A 411 -24.30 2.42 -13.49
C TYR A 411 -25.47 3.10 -12.79
N TYR A 412 -25.24 3.65 -11.61
CA TYR A 412 -26.28 4.34 -10.85
C TYR A 412 -26.77 5.61 -11.56
N ASN A 413 -25.88 6.42 -12.14
CA ASN A 413 -26.26 7.59 -12.93
C ASN A 413 -27.13 7.21 -14.16
N ASN A 414 -26.89 6.04 -14.77
CA ASN A 414 -27.70 5.56 -15.90
C ASN A 414 -29.09 5.07 -15.48
N ILE A 415 -29.30 4.61 -14.24
CA ILE A 415 -30.66 4.39 -13.71
C ILE A 415 -31.39 5.72 -13.55
N ILE A 416 -30.74 6.72 -12.95
CA ILE A 416 -31.35 8.04 -12.71
C ILE A 416 -31.77 8.67 -14.04
N ASN A 417 -30.92 8.54 -15.08
CA ASN A 417 -31.22 8.99 -16.44
C ASN A 417 -32.19 8.06 -17.20
N GLN A 418 -32.81 7.09 -16.53
CA GLN A 418 -33.77 6.14 -17.09
C GLN A 418 -33.23 5.36 -18.31
N THR A 419 -31.92 5.18 -18.37
CA THR A 419 -31.29 4.37 -19.41
C THR A 419 -31.27 2.89 -19.06
N PHE A 420 -31.18 2.59 -17.76
CA PHE A 420 -31.17 1.23 -17.23
C PHE A 420 -32.44 0.93 -16.42
N ASP A 421 -32.99 -0.24 -16.69
CA ASP A 421 -34.04 -0.84 -15.88
C ASP A 421 -33.42 -1.44 -14.59
N ALA A 422 -34.23 -1.61 -13.54
CA ALA A 422 -33.78 -2.16 -12.25
C ALA A 422 -33.12 -3.55 -12.39
N GLU A 423 -33.62 -4.39 -13.30
CA GLU A 423 -33.04 -5.70 -13.63
C GLU A 423 -31.61 -5.56 -14.18
N THR A 424 -31.39 -4.63 -15.12
CA THR A 424 -30.08 -4.40 -15.74
C THR A 424 -29.07 -3.93 -14.70
N PHE A 425 -29.48 -3.00 -13.84
CA PHE A 425 -28.63 -2.51 -12.77
C PHE A 425 -28.28 -3.61 -11.77
N SER A 426 -29.23 -4.46 -11.43
CA SER A 426 -29.02 -5.59 -10.52
C SER A 426 -28.00 -6.58 -11.09
N MET A 427 -28.08 -6.88 -12.39
CA MET A 427 -27.10 -7.73 -13.09
C MET A 427 -25.71 -7.10 -13.17
N LEU A 428 -25.61 -5.82 -13.48
CA LEU A 428 -24.33 -5.09 -13.51
C LEU A 428 -23.67 -5.02 -12.13
N THR A 429 -24.46 -4.74 -11.09
CA THR A 429 -23.97 -4.71 -9.71
C THR A 429 -23.47 -6.09 -9.26
N SER A 430 -24.20 -7.15 -9.64
CA SER A 430 -23.80 -8.53 -9.38
C SER A 430 -22.49 -8.89 -10.11
N SER A 431 -22.32 -8.41 -11.34
CA SER A 431 -21.04 -8.54 -12.06
C SER A 431 -19.89 -7.82 -11.34
N VAL A 432 -20.09 -6.61 -10.82
CA VAL A 432 -19.05 -5.90 -10.06
C VAL A 432 -18.66 -6.70 -8.83
N LEU A 433 -19.64 -7.26 -8.11
CA LEU A 433 -19.39 -8.10 -6.94
C LEU A 433 -18.56 -9.35 -7.30
N ILE A 434 -18.97 -10.09 -8.33
CA ILE A 434 -18.32 -11.33 -8.77
C ILE A 434 -16.90 -11.04 -9.28
N THR A 435 -16.72 -10.00 -10.09
CA THR A 435 -15.41 -9.63 -10.63
C THR A 435 -14.47 -9.13 -9.54
N ALA A 436 -14.93 -8.32 -8.59
CA ALA A 436 -14.13 -7.86 -7.47
C ALA A 436 -13.65 -9.04 -6.59
N ALA A 437 -14.54 -9.97 -6.25
CA ALA A 437 -14.19 -11.17 -5.48
C ALA A 437 -13.27 -12.11 -6.27
N GLY A 438 -13.62 -12.41 -7.53
CA GLY A 438 -12.89 -13.32 -8.40
C GLY A 438 -11.49 -12.83 -8.70
N THR A 439 -11.31 -11.55 -9.04
CA THR A 439 -9.99 -10.99 -9.31
C THR A 439 -9.10 -11.03 -8.07
N HIS A 440 -9.62 -10.66 -6.90
CA HIS A 440 -8.82 -10.66 -5.67
C HIS A 440 -8.36 -12.08 -5.31
N LEU A 441 -9.24 -13.08 -5.42
CA LEU A 441 -8.90 -14.48 -5.18
C LEU A 441 -7.88 -15.01 -6.20
N LEU A 442 -8.12 -14.78 -7.49
CA LEU A 442 -7.26 -15.28 -8.56
C LEU A 442 -5.86 -14.66 -8.50
N VAL A 443 -5.74 -13.35 -8.31
CA VAL A 443 -4.43 -12.70 -8.18
C VAL A 443 -3.72 -13.16 -6.91
N GLY A 444 -4.44 -13.32 -5.79
CA GLY A 444 -3.87 -13.85 -4.56
C GLY A 444 -3.36 -15.31 -4.66
N LEU A 445 -3.93 -16.12 -5.56
CA LEU A 445 -3.49 -17.49 -5.84
C LEU A 445 -2.34 -17.53 -6.87
N LEU A 446 -2.41 -16.70 -7.90
CA LEU A 446 -1.45 -16.68 -9.00
C LEU A 446 -0.13 -16.00 -8.61
N TYR A 447 -0.19 -15.04 -7.69
CA TYR A 447 0.93 -14.21 -7.31
C TYR A 447 1.21 -14.32 -5.80
N ASP A 448 1.96 -15.35 -5.42
CA ASP A 448 2.52 -15.47 -4.07
C ASP A 448 3.85 -14.73 -3.98
N HIS A 449 3.76 -13.45 -3.61
CA HIS A 449 4.91 -12.56 -3.41
C HIS A 449 5.93 -13.10 -2.38
N SER A 450 5.50 -13.92 -1.42
CA SER A 450 6.38 -14.44 -0.37
C SER A 450 7.27 -15.60 -0.84
N SER A 451 6.82 -16.32 -1.88
CA SER A 451 7.56 -17.43 -2.49
C SER A 451 8.66 -16.97 -3.46
N THR A 452 8.56 -15.75 -3.98
CA THR A 452 9.51 -15.19 -4.96
C THR A 452 10.94 -15.15 -4.42
N TYR A 453 11.11 -14.93 -3.11
CA TYR A 453 12.43 -14.84 -2.47
C TYR A 453 12.93 -16.15 -1.85
N SER A 454 12.06 -17.14 -1.63
CA SER A 454 12.40 -18.36 -0.87
C SER A 454 13.08 -19.46 -1.68
N GLY A 455 13.14 -19.34 -3.01
CA GLY A 455 13.58 -20.43 -3.91
C GLY A 455 14.97 -20.29 -4.55
N TYR A 456 15.71 -19.22 -4.28
CA TYR A 456 16.98 -18.99 -4.97
C TYR A 456 18.21 -19.34 -4.12
N ARG A 457 19.23 -19.88 -4.81
CA ARG A 457 20.61 -20.21 -4.39
C ARG A 457 21.02 -19.57 -3.06
N LYS A 458 21.63 -20.34 -2.15
CA LYS A 458 22.17 -19.83 -0.88
C LYS A 458 22.99 -18.55 -1.11
N ARG A 459 22.56 -17.44 -0.50
CA ARG A 459 23.14 -16.09 -0.54
C ARG A 459 23.42 -15.65 0.89
N ASN A 460 24.41 -16.28 1.48
CA ASN A 460 24.90 -15.98 2.82
C ASN A 460 26.43 -15.82 2.75
N ILE A 461 26.99 -15.11 3.73
CA ILE A 461 28.41 -14.83 3.85
C ILE A 461 29.19 -16.12 4.05
N GLU A 462 28.67 -17.09 4.81
CA GLU A 462 29.32 -18.38 5.06
C GLU A 462 29.65 -19.14 3.75
N ASN A 463 28.74 -19.15 2.77
CA ASN A 463 28.97 -19.85 1.50
C ASN A 463 29.64 -18.98 0.43
N SER A 464 29.87 -17.69 0.71
CA SER A 464 30.62 -16.81 -0.19
C SER A 464 32.11 -17.09 -0.04
N SER A 465 32.87 -17.13 -1.14
CA SER A 465 34.33 -17.27 -1.01
C SER A 465 34.93 -16.04 -0.33
N ALA A 466 35.99 -16.21 0.45
CA ALA A 466 36.65 -15.10 1.15
C ALA A 466 37.13 -13.97 0.20
N THR A 467 37.44 -14.32 -1.05
CA THR A 467 37.89 -13.40 -2.11
C THR A 467 36.78 -12.92 -3.05
N SER A 468 35.53 -13.34 -2.81
CA SER A 468 34.40 -12.82 -3.59
C SER A 468 34.00 -11.42 -3.12
N GLU A 469 33.45 -10.66 -4.05
CA GLU A 469 32.78 -9.39 -3.79
C GLU A 469 31.68 -9.56 -2.74
N LEU A 470 31.74 -8.81 -1.64
CA LEU A 470 30.67 -8.76 -0.65
C LEU A 470 29.67 -7.67 -1.05
N ARG A 471 28.44 -8.08 -1.33
CA ARG A 471 27.34 -7.18 -1.67
C ARG A 471 26.49 -6.93 -0.44
N VAL A 472 26.46 -5.68 0.03
CA VAL A 472 25.78 -5.27 1.26
C VAL A 472 24.70 -4.26 0.96
N LEU A 473 23.49 -4.46 1.47
CA LEU A 473 22.40 -3.48 1.44
C LEU A 473 22.29 -2.79 2.80
N SER A 474 22.60 -1.50 2.88
CA SER A 474 22.44 -0.70 4.09
C SER A 474 21.12 0.06 4.04
N CYS A 475 20.20 -0.26 4.96
CA CYS A 475 18.91 0.42 5.08
C CYS A 475 19.05 1.64 5.99
N ILE A 476 18.51 2.78 5.57
CA ILE A 476 18.68 4.07 6.25
C ILE A 476 17.29 4.69 6.43
N HIS A 477 16.89 4.95 7.68
CA HIS A 477 15.66 5.71 7.97
C HIS A 477 15.98 7.15 8.37
N ARG A 478 17.16 7.39 8.94
CA ARG A 478 17.61 8.68 9.46
C ARG A 478 19.07 8.90 9.06
N PRO A 479 19.53 10.16 8.95
CA PRO A 479 20.91 10.45 8.55
C PRO A 479 21.96 9.91 9.53
N GLU A 480 21.59 9.67 10.78
CA GLU A 480 22.49 9.12 11.80
C GLU A 480 22.82 7.64 11.57
N ASP A 481 21.88 6.91 10.96
CA ASP A 481 22.02 5.49 10.66
C ASP A 481 23.15 5.27 9.63
N VAL A 482 23.43 6.30 8.81
CA VAL A 482 24.55 6.32 7.86
C VAL A 482 25.89 6.26 8.58
N LEU A 483 26.05 6.97 9.71
CA LEU A 483 27.33 6.96 10.44
C LEU A 483 27.57 5.58 11.07
N ALA A 484 26.53 4.97 11.64
CA ALA A 484 26.58 3.63 12.20
C ALA A 484 26.96 2.61 11.11
N ALA A 485 26.25 2.63 9.97
CA ALA A 485 26.54 1.76 8.85
C ALA A 485 27.94 1.99 8.27
N LYS A 486 28.36 3.24 8.08
CA LYS A 486 29.69 3.58 7.57
C LYS A 486 30.80 2.97 8.43
N ARG A 487 30.71 3.09 9.77
CA ARG A 487 31.69 2.48 10.68
C ARG A 487 31.76 0.97 10.55
N LEU A 488 30.61 0.30 10.43
CA LEU A 488 30.57 -1.14 10.24
C LEU A 488 31.19 -1.53 8.88
N LEU A 489 30.90 -0.78 7.83
CA LEU A 489 31.47 -0.99 6.49
C LEU A 489 32.98 -0.71 6.45
N ASP A 490 33.47 0.33 7.13
CA ASP A 490 34.90 0.60 7.32
C ASP A 490 35.58 -0.59 8.05
N SER A 491 34.95 -1.12 9.09
CA SER A 491 35.46 -2.30 9.82
C SER A 491 35.39 -3.60 9.02
N SER A 492 34.62 -3.64 7.93
CA SER A 492 34.54 -4.80 7.01
C SER A 492 35.78 -4.96 6.13
N PHE A 493 36.70 -3.99 6.18
CA PHE A 493 37.97 -3.94 5.46
C PHE A 493 37.86 -4.24 3.96
N PRO A 494 37.35 -3.30 3.15
CA PRO A 494 37.26 -3.47 1.70
C PRO A 494 38.66 -3.50 1.07
N SER A 495 39.02 -4.59 0.40
CA SER A 495 40.32 -4.77 -0.28
C SER A 495 40.15 -5.10 -1.76
N LYS A 496 41.24 -5.03 -2.56
CA LYS A 496 41.22 -5.45 -3.97
C LYS A 496 40.91 -6.94 -4.15
N GLU A 497 41.32 -7.76 -3.18
CA GLU A 497 41.08 -9.20 -3.19
C GLU A 497 39.68 -9.56 -2.69
N SER A 498 39.03 -8.65 -1.96
CA SER A 498 37.72 -8.85 -1.32
C SER A 498 36.86 -7.58 -1.44
N PRO A 499 36.49 -7.15 -2.66
CA PRO A 499 35.83 -5.87 -2.88
C PRO A 499 34.46 -5.81 -2.18
N LEU A 500 34.04 -4.59 -1.85
CA LEU A 500 32.79 -4.31 -1.14
C LEU A 500 31.86 -3.46 -2.00
N SER A 501 30.68 -3.99 -2.33
CA SER A 501 29.67 -3.24 -3.07
C SER A 501 28.50 -2.91 -2.15
N VAL A 502 28.34 -1.64 -1.87
CA VAL A 502 27.35 -1.12 -0.93
C VAL A 502 26.18 -0.53 -1.70
N TYR A 503 25.00 -1.07 -1.44
CA TYR A 503 23.73 -0.50 -1.89
C TYR A 503 23.15 0.26 -0.69
N ALA A 504 23.13 1.59 -0.75
CA ALA A 504 22.56 2.43 0.29
C ALA A 504 21.10 2.74 -0.05
N LEU A 505 20.16 2.24 0.75
CA LEU A 505 18.72 2.42 0.55
C LEU A 505 18.14 3.36 1.60
N HIS A 506 17.81 4.58 1.18
CA HIS A 506 17.12 5.54 2.02
C HIS A 506 15.60 5.33 1.95
N MET A 507 15.01 4.96 3.08
CA MET A 507 13.59 4.67 3.24
C MET A 507 12.83 5.92 3.67
N VAL A 508 11.91 6.39 2.84
CA VAL A 508 11.06 7.55 3.08
C VAL A 508 9.60 7.11 3.14
N GLU A 509 8.87 7.57 4.15
CA GLU A 509 7.45 7.27 4.27
C GLU A 509 6.64 7.96 3.15
N LEU A 510 5.84 7.17 2.44
CA LEU A 510 4.89 7.65 1.45
C LEU A 510 3.68 8.23 2.16
N VAL A 511 3.59 9.57 2.19
CA VAL A 511 2.45 10.28 2.77
C VAL A 511 1.73 11.04 1.66
N GLY A 512 0.47 10.69 1.39
CA GLY A 512 -0.40 11.39 0.45
C GLY A 512 -0.39 10.92 -1.01
N GLN A 513 0.61 10.17 -1.43
CA GLN A 513 0.68 9.57 -2.77
C GLN A 513 0.16 8.13 -2.75
N ALA A 514 -0.49 7.67 -3.83
CA ALA A 514 -0.88 6.26 -3.99
C ALA A 514 0.22 5.41 -4.62
N THR A 515 1.22 6.00 -5.29
CA THR A 515 2.23 5.25 -6.05
C THR A 515 3.56 5.20 -5.30
N PRO A 516 4.06 4.00 -4.93
CA PRO A 516 5.40 3.87 -4.38
C PRO A 516 6.44 4.14 -5.45
N LEU A 517 7.58 4.71 -5.05
CA LEU A 517 8.65 5.11 -5.95
C LEU A 517 9.98 4.54 -5.47
N LEU A 518 10.74 3.92 -6.37
CA LEU A 518 12.13 3.55 -6.16
C LEU A 518 12.99 4.36 -7.12
N ILE A 519 13.86 5.21 -6.58
CA ILE A 519 14.75 6.09 -7.34
C ILE A 519 16.16 5.50 -7.30
N ASP A 520 16.76 5.30 -8.48
CA ASP A 520 18.18 4.98 -8.64
C ASP A 520 18.93 6.27 -9.00
N HIS A 521 19.85 6.69 -8.11
CA HIS A 521 20.59 7.95 -8.27
C HIS A 521 21.80 7.84 -9.21
N GLN A 522 22.22 6.64 -9.62
CA GLN A 522 23.37 6.46 -10.53
C GLN A 522 23.01 6.61 -12.01
N LEU A 523 21.77 6.32 -12.40
CA LEU A 523 21.30 6.36 -13.80
C LEU A 523 21.06 7.78 -14.35
N GLY A 524 21.64 8.80 -13.73
CA GLY A 524 21.56 10.17 -14.25
C GLY A 524 20.14 10.76 -14.26
N GLN A 525 19.21 10.22 -13.45
CA GLN A 525 17.92 10.86 -13.15
C GLN A 525 18.11 12.13 -12.28
N LYS A 526 19.00 13.03 -12.72
CA LYS A 526 19.21 14.38 -12.16
C LYS A 526 18.01 15.30 -12.39
N HIS A 527 17.00 14.87 -13.14
CA HIS A 527 15.85 15.68 -13.52
C HIS A 527 14.53 15.01 -13.08
N SER A 528 14.14 15.20 -11.82
CA SER A 528 12.74 15.54 -11.42
C SER A 528 12.49 15.59 -9.91
N SER A 529 13.51 15.65 -9.04
CA SER A 529 13.27 15.65 -7.60
C SER A 529 13.02 17.07 -7.06
N ARG A 530 11.78 17.57 -7.23
CA ARG A 530 11.21 18.57 -6.29
C ARG A 530 11.12 18.04 -4.84
N VAL A 531 11.47 16.77 -4.63
CA VAL A 531 11.62 16.07 -3.34
C VAL A 531 13.09 15.67 -3.09
N SER A 532 14.06 16.42 -3.65
CA SER A 532 15.44 16.36 -3.12
C SER A 532 15.44 17.12 -1.78
N ASN A 533 14.94 16.46 -0.74
CA ASN A 533 15.12 16.95 0.61
C ASN A 533 16.63 17.12 0.86
N SER A 534 17.02 18.26 1.43
CA SER A 534 18.41 18.51 1.89
C SER A 534 18.98 17.35 2.74
N ARG A 535 18.10 16.56 3.38
CA ARG A 535 18.43 15.36 4.14
C ARG A 535 18.94 14.21 3.26
N SER A 536 18.29 13.93 2.13
CA SER A 536 18.71 12.86 1.22
C SER A 536 20.06 13.19 0.57
N GLN A 537 20.28 14.47 0.23
CA GLN A 537 21.56 14.91 -0.32
C GLN A 537 22.70 14.73 0.69
N LYS A 538 22.50 15.12 1.96
CA LYS A 538 23.48 14.86 3.02
C LYS A 538 23.83 13.37 3.16
N ILE A 539 22.85 12.48 3.03
CA ILE A 539 23.06 11.03 3.06
C ILE A 539 23.92 10.58 1.87
N VAL A 540 23.62 11.10 0.68
CA VAL A 540 24.38 10.82 -0.54
C VAL A 540 25.84 11.29 -0.39
N ASP A 541 26.05 12.52 0.07
CA ASP A 541 27.39 13.09 0.26
C ASP A 541 28.21 12.25 1.27
N MET A 542 27.56 11.69 2.29
CA MET A 542 28.22 10.87 3.32
C MET A 542 28.76 9.53 2.79
N PHE A 543 28.02 8.73 2.00
CA PHE A 543 28.67 7.52 1.42
C PHE A 543 29.51 7.82 0.18
N GLN A 544 29.30 8.93 -0.54
CA GLN A 544 30.28 9.36 -1.54
C GLN A 544 31.65 9.60 -0.90
N SER A 545 31.68 10.17 0.32
CA SER A 545 32.94 10.29 1.07
C SER A 545 33.58 8.93 1.40
N PHE A 546 32.77 7.89 1.63
CA PHE A 546 33.24 6.53 1.89
C PHE A 546 33.79 5.87 0.62
N GLU A 547 33.11 6.04 -0.52
CA GLU A 547 33.58 5.56 -1.82
C GLU A 547 34.90 6.21 -2.21
N LEU A 548 35.04 7.54 -2.02
CA LEU A 548 36.29 8.25 -2.27
C LEU A 548 37.45 7.77 -1.37
N GLN A 549 37.15 7.41 -0.13
CA GLN A 549 38.14 6.88 0.82
C GLN A 549 38.65 5.48 0.41
N HIS A 550 37.84 4.70 -0.30
CA HIS A 550 38.13 3.32 -0.72
C HIS A 550 37.95 3.13 -2.23
N ALA A 551 38.39 4.10 -3.05
CA ALA A 551 38.04 4.21 -4.47
C ALA A 551 38.39 2.99 -5.35
N GLU A 552 39.32 2.13 -4.93
CA GLU A 552 39.72 0.92 -5.66
C GLU A 552 39.14 -0.38 -5.08
N SER A 553 38.49 -0.34 -3.91
CA SER A 553 38.05 -1.54 -3.19
C SER A 553 36.59 -1.51 -2.75
N ALA A 554 35.93 -0.34 -2.79
CA ALA A 554 34.50 -0.21 -2.50
C ALA A 554 33.76 0.58 -3.58
N THR A 555 32.53 0.14 -3.89
CA THR A 555 31.62 0.88 -4.77
C THR A 555 30.31 1.16 -4.03
N VAL A 556 29.70 2.33 -4.27
CA VAL A 556 28.45 2.69 -3.59
C VAL A 556 27.36 3.10 -4.58
N GLN A 557 26.22 2.38 -4.54
CA GLN A 557 25.01 2.74 -5.29
C GLN A 557 23.92 3.24 -4.34
N PHE A 558 23.32 4.39 -4.67
CA PHE A 558 22.30 5.02 -3.85
C PHE A 558 20.91 4.85 -4.40
N PHE A 559 20.01 4.41 -3.54
CA PHE A 559 18.58 4.25 -3.80
C PHE A 559 17.75 5.03 -2.80
N THR A 560 16.60 5.54 -3.25
CA THR A 560 15.56 6.07 -2.35
C THR A 560 14.26 5.35 -2.62
N ALA A 561 13.72 4.66 -1.62
CA ALA A 561 12.40 4.05 -1.68
C ALA A 561 11.41 4.90 -0.90
N ILE A 562 10.40 5.40 -1.59
CA ILE A 562 9.26 6.11 -1.01
C ILE A 562 8.09 5.14 -0.99
N SER A 563 7.73 4.63 0.20
CA SER A 563 6.65 3.67 0.34
C SER A 563 5.92 3.76 1.69
N MET A 564 4.72 3.17 1.76
CA MET A 564 3.96 3.03 2.99
C MET A 564 4.73 2.12 3.97
N PRO A 565 4.76 2.43 5.28
CA PRO A 565 5.59 1.69 6.23
C PRO A 565 5.29 0.18 6.29
N ARG A 566 4.00 -0.17 6.14
CA ARG A 566 3.55 -1.57 6.08
C ARG A 566 4.11 -2.37 4.91
N PHE A 567 4.66 -1.73 3.87
CA PHE A 567 5.22 -2.40 2.68
C PHE A 567 6.71 -2.14 2.47
N MET A 568 7.35 -1.31 3.31
CA MET A 568 8.77 -0.96 3.20
C MET A 568 9.71 -2.17 3.20
N HIS A 569 9.36 -3.24 3.92
CA HIS A 569 10.13 -4.48 3.93
C HIS A 569 10.19 -5.14 2.54
N HIS A 570 9.14 -5.00 1.71
CA HIS A 570 9.16 -5.51 0.34
C HIS A 570 10.17 -4.76 -0.54
N ASP A 571 10.32 -3.45 -0.37
CA ASP A 571 11.31 -2.67 -1.14
C ASP A 571 12.74 -3.12 -0.80
N ILE A 572 13.00 -3.36 0.49
CA ILE A 572 14.29 -3.86 1.00
C ILE A 572 14.58 -5.24 0.40
N CYS A 573 13.65 -6.20 0.51
CA CYS A 573 13.85 -7.56 0.02
C CYS A 573 13.93 -7.62 -1.52
N SER A 574 13.15 -6.83 -2.24
CA SER A 574 13.20 -6.75 -3.70
C SER A 574 14.54 -6.21 -4.17
N LEU A 575 15.00 -5.08 -3.62
CA LEU A 575 16.29 -4.51 -4.00
C LEU A 575 17.45 -5.45 -3.65
N ALA A 576 17.38 -6.11 -2.49
CA ALA A 576 18.35 -7.14 -2.11
C ALA A 576 18.37 -8.30 -3.11
N PHE A 577 17.21 -8.72 -3.60
CA PHE A 577 17.09 -9.78 -4.59
C PHE A 577 17.67 -9.37 -5.95
N ASP A 578 17.29 -8.19 -6.45
CA ASP A 578 17.67 -7.67 -7.77
C ASP A 578 19.17 -7.39 -7.88
N LYS A 579 19.77 -6.86 -6.81
CA LYS A 579 21.22 -6.57 -6.75
C LYS A 579 22.06 -7.77 -6.27
N LEU A 580 21.42 -8.92 -6.04
CA LEU A 580 22.07 -10.16 -5.57
C LEU A 580 22.87 -9.93 -4.27
N VAL A 581 22.27 -9.22 -3.32
CA VAL A 581 22.88 -8.88 -2.03
C VAL A 581 23.07 -10.14 -1.17
N SER A 582 24.20 -10.22 -0.48
CA SER A 582 24.54 -11.32 0.43
C SER A 582 24.27 -10.98 1.90
N PHE A 583 24.22 -9.68 2.25
CA PHE A 583 24.01 -9.22 3.61
C PHE A 583 23.20 -7.92 3.66
N ILE A 584 22.12 -7.88 4.44
CA ILE A 584 21.30 -6.68 4.68
C ILE A 584 21.61 -6.13 6.07
N ILE A 585 21.93 -4.84 6.17
CA ILE A 585 22.11 -4.14 7.45
C ILE A 585 20.86 -3.29 7.71
N LEU A 586 20.16 -3.60 8.80
CA LEU A 586 18.99 -2.88 9.29
C LEU A 586 19.37 -2.02 10.50
N PRO A 587 18.89 -0.76 10.59
CA PRO A 587 19.09 0.06 11.77
C PRO A 587 18.15 -0.38 12.90
N PHE A 588 18.58 -0.21 14.14
CA PHE A 588 17.76 -0.50 15.30
C PHE A 588 16.68 0.57 15.57
N GLN A 589 15.54 0.14 16.12
CA GLN A 589 14.37 1.00 16.33
C GLN A 589 14.53 2.04 17.45
N ARG A 590 15.36 1.74 18.46
CA ARG A 590 15.58 2.62 19.60
C ARG A 590 16.77 3.55 19.36
N LYS A 591 16.70 4.73 19.97
CA LYS A 591 17.79 5.70 19.97
C LYS A 591 18.17 6.12 21.37
N TRP A 592 19.45 6.39 21.55
CA TRP A 592 20.02 6.91 22.77
C TRP A 592 20.61 8.30 22.58
N ASN A 593 20.57 9.11 23.64
CA ASN A 593 21.27 10.38 23.70
C ASN A 593 22.77 10.17 24.02
N ASN A 594 23.54 11.25 23.99
CA ASN A 594 24.97 11.22 24.30
C ASN A 594 25.28 10.85 25.78
N GLN A 595 24.25 10.76 26.63
CA GLN A 595 24.31 10.35 28.04
C GLN A 595 23.82 8.90 28.25
N GLY A 596 23.51 8.15 27.18
CA GLY A 596 23.03 6.77 27.28
C GLY A 596 21.54 6.61 27.62
N ARG A 597 20.75 7.69 27.67
CA ARG A 597 19.30 7.63 27.89
C ARG A 597 18.55 7.47 26.58
N MET A 598 17.56 6.59 26.55
CA MET A 598 16.69 6.38 25.39
C MET A 598 15.88 7.65 25.05
N ILE A 599 15.94 8.12 23.80
CA ILE A 599 15.21 9.29 23.28
C ILE A 599 13.94 8.88 22.54
N SER A 600 14.02 7.82 21.72
CA SER A 600 12.92 7.44 20.83
C SER A 600 12.88 5.93 20.65
N ASP A 601 11.68 5.36 20.67
CA ASP A 601 11.39 3.99 20.23
C ASP A 601 10.36 4.07 19.10
N ASN A 602 10.67 3.51 17.93
CA ASN A 602 9.77 3.54 16.77
C ASN A 602 9.19 2.14 16.48
N PRO A 603 7.93 1.86 16.87
CA PRO A 603 7.32 0.54 16.67
C PRO A 603 7.16 0.19 15.18
N VAL A 604 7.12 1.20 14.30
CA VAL A 604 7.01 0.98 12.85
C VAL A 604 8.28 0.34 12.29
N VAL A 605 9.45 0.81 12.72
CA VAL A 605 10.75 0.24 12.31
C VAL A 605 10.89 -1.19 12.86
N ARG A 606 10.37 -1.44 14.07
CA ARG A 606 10.30 -2.80 14.64
C ARG A 606 9.57 -3.75 13.71
N THR A 607 8.35 -3.40 13.32
CA THR A 607 7.53 -4.23 12.42
C THR A 607 8.21 -4.45 11.07
N ILE A 608 8.89 -3.43 10.52
CA ILE A 608 9.65 -3.56 9.28
C ILE A 608 10.80 -4.56 9.46
N ASN A 609 11.59 -4.43 10.52
CA ASN A 609 12.73 -5.31 10.79
C ASN A 609 12.29 -6.77 10.96
N THR A 610 11.22 -7.02 11.72
CA THR A 610 10.65 -8.37 11.86
C THR A 610 10.24 -8.97 10.52
N ASN A 611 9.53 -8.20 9.68
CA ASN A 611 9.10 -8.68 8.37
C ASN A 611 10.28 -8.94 7.42
N VAL A 612 11.34 -8.12 7.48
CA VAL A 612 12.56 -8.36 6.68
C VAL A 612 13.25 -9.63 7.13
N LEU A 613 13.39 -9.88 8.44
CA LEU A 613 14.01 -11.11 8.97
C LEU A 613 13.27 -12.38 8.50
N ASP A 614 11.95 -12.32 8.33
CA ASP A 614 11.14 -13.46 7.90
C ASP A 614 11.15 -13.69 6.38
N MET A 615 11.44 -12.66 5.58
CA MET A 615 11.30 -12.68 4.12
C MET A 615 12.61 -12.49 3.34
N ALA A 616 13.70 -12.09 3.99
CA ALA A 616 14.93 -11.72 3.30
C ALA A 616 15.52 -12.87 2.45
N PRO A 617 15.97 -12.59 1.21
CA PRO A 617 16.60 -13.58 0.33
C PRO A 617 18.06 -13.88 0.72
N CYS A 618 18.59 -13.26 1.77
CA CYS A 618 19.97 -13.37 2.21
C CYS A 618 20.09 -13.15 3.73
N SER A 619 21.30 -13.18 4.26
CA SER A 619 21.55 -12.95 5.68
C SER A 619 21.26 -11.49 6.08
N VAL A 620 20.79 -11.30 7.31
CA VAL A 620 20.33 -9.99 7.82
C VAL A 620 21.05 -9.69 9.12
N GLY A 621 21.54 -8.46 9.27
CA GLY A 621 22.14 -7.94 10.49
C GLY A 621 21.34 -6.74 11.01
N ILE A 622 20.94 -6.75 12.28
CA ILE A 622 20.39 -5.57 12.96
C ILE A 622 21.52 -4.87 13.71
N LEU A 623 21.80 -3.63 13.32
CA LEU A 623 22.88 -2.83 13.89
C LEU A 623 22.34 -1.88 14.97
N ILE A 624 22.86 -2.06 16.18
CA ILE A 624 22.64 -1.21 17.34
C ILE A 624 23.92 -0.40 17.54
N ASP A 625 23.86 0.92 17.32
CA ASP A 625 25.02 1.82 17.52
C ASP A 625 24.83 2.70 18.77
N ARG A 626 25.75 2.55 19.74
CA ARG A 626 25.79 3.37 20.98
C ARG A 626 27.01 4.30 21.05
N HIS A 627 27.81 4.43 20.00
CA HIS A 627 29.04 5.23 20.02
C HIS A 627 28.85 6.76 20.17
N LYS A 628 27.61 7.26 20.20
CA LYS A 628 27.33 8.65 20.59
C LYS A 628 27.52 8.91 22.07
N ILE A 629 27.55 7.86 22.88
CA ILE A 629 27.85 7.96 24.30
C ILE A 629 29.34 8.29 24.43
N ARG A 630 29.63 9.41 25.09
CA ARG A 630 30.96 10.03 25.14
C ARG A 630 31.99 9.01 25.67
N LYS A 631 32.90 8.51 24.83
CA LYS A 631 34.17 7.93 25.32
C LYS A 631 34.88 9.04 26.09
N GLN A 632 35.12 8.84 27.39
CA GLN A 632 36.10 9.66 28.09
C GLN A 632 37.43 9.53 27.35
N VAL A 633 38.09 10.68 27.16
CA VAL A 633 39.30 10.87 26.37
C VAL A 633 40.30 9.73 26.59
N GLY A 634 40.64 8.99 25.53
CA GLY A 634 41.64 7.93 25.57
C GLY A 634 41.95 7.36 24.19
N THR A 635 43.18 7.65 23.72
CA THR A 635 43.94 6.99 22.65
C THR A 635 43.39 7.02 21.22
N VAL A 636 43.81 8.06 20.49
CA VAL A 636 44.05 7.98 19.03
C VAL A 636 45.18 6.98 18.82
N GLY A 637 44.89 5.81 18.23
CA GLY A 637 45.90 4.82 17.81
C GLY A 637 45.66 3.34 18.16
N SER A 638 44.55 2.94 18.81
CA SER A 638 44.29 1.52 19.10
C SER A 638 43.53 0.81 17.97
N ALA A 639 43.86 -0.45 17.69
CA ALA A 639 43.12 -1.33 16.79
C ALA A 639 41.64 -1.42 17.18
N TYR A 640 40.74 -1.51 16.19
CA TYR A 640 39.30 -1.66 16.39
C TYR A 640 39.00 -3.06 16.92
N ARG A 641 38.44 -3.18 18.12
CA ARG A 641 38.27 -4.47 18.80
C ARG A 641 36.88 -5.04 18.53
N VAL A 642 36.84 -6.22 17.91
CA VAL A 642 35.62 -6.94 17.55
C VAL A 642 35.53 -8.22 18.36
N ALA A 643 34.40 -8.46 19.03
CA ALA A 643 34.07 -9.72 19.67
C ALA A 643 33.01 -10.47 18.87
N VAL A 644 33.16 -11.78 18.70
CA VAL A 644 32.11 -12.67 18.20
C VAL A 644 31.76 -13.66 19.32
N VAL A 645 30.49 -13.69 19.71
CA VAL A 645 29.97 -14.69 20.66
C VAL A 645 29.48 -15.90 19.85
N PHE A 646 29.95 -17.09 20.20
CA PHE A 646 29.61 -18.33 19.53
C PHE A 646 29.07 -19.35 20.54
N MET A 647 27.77 -19.59 20.49
CA MET A 647 27.05 -20.61 21.27
C MET A 647 26.79 -21.87 20.42
N GLY A 648 26.74 -21.72 19.10
CA GLY A 648 26.55 -22.80 18.13
C GLY A 648 25.26 -22.63 17.32
N GLY A 649 25.31 -23.02 16.04
CA GLY A 649 24.18 -22.90 15.12
C GLY A 649 24.44 -22.03 13.88
N PRO A 650 23.44 -21.94 12.97
CA PRO A 650 23.59 -21.27 11.68
C PRO A 650 23.85 -19.75 11.78
N ASP A 651 23.17 -19.07 12.70
CA ASP A 651 23.27 -17.63 12.85
C ASP A 651 24.64 -17.22 13.43
N ASP A 652 25.20 -18.01 14.36
CA ASP A 652 26.55 -17.81 14.92
C ASP A 652 27.66 -18.09 13.89
N ARG A 653 27.49 -19.12 13.05
CA ARG A 653 28.40 -19.40 11.92
C ARG A 653 28.46 -18.21 10.95
N GLU A 654 27.30 -17.64 10.64
CA GLU A 654 27.21 -16.46 9.80
C GLU A 654 27.89 -15.25 10.45
N ALA A 655 27.63 -14.98 11.73
CA ALA A 655 28.30 -13.94 12.52
C ALA A 655 29.82 -14.08 12.51
N LEU A 656 30.31 -15.31 12.73
CA LEU A 656 31.73 -15.64 12.72
C LEU A 656 32.36 -15.48 11.32
N SER A 657 31.63 -15.86 10.26
CA SER A 657 32.09 -15.69 8.88
C SER A 657 32.29 -14.21 8.54
N TYR A 658 31.40 -13.33 9.02
CA TYR A 658 31.52 -11.89 8.84
C TYR A 658 32.69 -11.31 9.66
N GLY A 659 32.82 -11.69 10.94
CA GLY A 659 33.96 -11.28 11.77
C GLY A 659 35.31 -11.72 11.22
N ARG A 660 35.41 -12.94 10.67
CA ARG A 660 36.62 -13.43 10.00
C ARG A 660 37.00 -12.58 8.80
N ARG A 661 36.02 -12.07 8.03
CA ARG A 661 36.28 -11.19 6.88
C ARG A 661 36.89 -9.85 7.32
N MET A 662 36.51 -9.32 8.48
CA MET A 662 37.07 -8.09 9.04
C MET A 662 38.58 -8.20 9.36
N CYS A 663 39.08 -9.42 9.60
CA CYS A 663 40.47 -9.68 10.01
C CYS A 663 41.48 -9.61 8.87
N GLY A 664 41.03 -9.54 7.61
CA GLY A 664 41.89 -9.53 6.43
C GLY A 664 42.77 -8.28 6.26
N SER A 665 42.76 -7.34 7.22
CA SER A 665 43.52 -6.09 7.13
C SER A 665 45.03 -6.33 7.21
N PRO A 666 45.84 -5.99 6.17
CA PRO A 666 47.28 -5.95 6.29
C PRO A 666 47.66 -4.82 7.26
N GLY A 667 48.28 -5.17 8.39
CA GLY A 667 48.68 -4.23 9.44
C GLY A 667 47.87 -4.27 10.74
N GLY A 668 46.92 -5.20 10.91
CA GLY A 668 46.28 -5.46 12.22
C GLY A 668 45.34 -4.36 12.72
N GLY A 669 44.68 -3.61 11.82
CA GLY A 669 43.77 -2.53 12.17
C GLY A 669 42.50 -2.97 12.90
N VAL A 670 42.09 -4.24 12.73
CA VAL A 670 40.98 -4.89 13.44
C VAL A 670 41.52 -6.07 14.25
N GLN A 671 41.16 -6.13 15.53
CA GLN A 671 41.46 -7.25 16.42
C GLN A 671 40.18 -8.04 16.71
N LEU A 672 40.11 -9.28 16.24
CA LEU A 672 38.97 -10.17 16.46
C LEU A 672 39.23 -11.08 17.65
N THR A 673 38.27 -11.15 18.58
CA THR A 673 38.25 -12.16 19.65
C THR A 673 36.99 -13.00 19.53
N VAL A 674 37.14 -14.31 19.40
CA VAL A 674 36.01 -15.24 19.31
C VAL A 674 35.84 -15.93 20.65
N PHE A 675 34.68 -15.74 21.27
CA PHE A 675 34.29 -16.34 22.53
C PHE A 675 33.36 -17.52 22.26
N ARG A 676 33.88 -18.74 22.41
CA ARG A 676 33.06 -19.95 22.36
C ARG A 676 32.59 -20.29 23.76
N PHE A 677 31.29 -20.30 23.95
CA PHE A 677 30.68 -20.76 25.19
C PHE A 677 30.48 -22.28 25.12
N VAL A 678 30.87 -22.99 26.16
CA VAL A 678 30.72 -24.46 26.26
C VAL A 678 30.04 -24.78 27.58
N THR A 679 29.06 -25.70 27.56
CA THR A 679 28.37 -26.13 28.77
C THR A 679 29.28 -26.99 29.66
N LEU A 680 29.15 -26.85 30.98
CA LEU A 680 29.85 -27.67 31.98
C LEU A 680 29.40 -29.14 31.99
N ASN A 681 28.15 -29.42 31.57
CA ASN A 681 27.56 -30.76 31.56
C ASN A 681 27.22 -31.17 30.11
N PRO A 682 28.13 -31.85 29.39
CA PRO A 682 27.90 -32.26 28.00
C PRO A 682 26.96 -33.48 27.85
N SER A 683 26.36 -33.97 28.94
CA SER A 683 25.45 -35.10 28.91
C SER A 683 24.04 -34.64 28.52
N GLU A 684 23.54 -35.18 27.41
CA GLU A 684 22.19 -35.00 26.85
C GLU A 684 22.01 -33.83 25.87
N MET A 685 22.66 -33.89 24.70
CA MET A 685 22.12 -33.20 23.53
C MET A 685 22.18 -34.08 22.28
N GLY A 686 21.01 -34.32 21.70
CA GLY A 686 20.87 -34.80 20.33
C GLY A 686 21.33 -33.71 19.38
N GLU A 687 22.63 -33.55 19.21
CA GLU A 687 23.16 -32.73 18.13
C GLU A 687 22.71 -33.35 16.81
N SER A 688 22.08 -32.56 15.93
CA SER A 688 22.14 -32.84 14.51
C SER A 688 23.62 -32.97 14.16
N GLN A 689 24.06 -34.20 13.91
CA GLN A 689 25.48 -34.55 13.71
C GLN A 689 26.15 -33.65 12.66
N TRP A 690 25.37 -33.12 11.71
CA TRP A 690 25.81 -32.20 10.67
C TRP A 690 26.10 -30.77 11.16
N ASP A 691 25.28 -30.19 12.04
CA ASP A 691 25.52 -28.82 12.53
C ASP A 691 26.76 -28.77 13.43
N ALA A 692 26.97 -29.79 14.25
CA ALA A 692 28.16 -29.91 15.10
C ALA A 692 29.45 -30.03 14.27
N VAL A 693 29.41 -30.77 13.16
CA VAL A 693 30.54 -30.89 12.23
C VAL A 693 30.84 -29.54 11.56
N LEU A 694 29.81 -28.81 11.14
CA LEU A 694 29.97 -27.50 10.52
C LEU A 694 30.51 -26.45 11.52
N ASP A 695 30.00 -26.46 12.75
CA ASP A 695 30.49 -25.61 13.83
C ASP A 695 31.96 -25.92 14.16
N ALA A 696 32.33 -27.21 14.23
CA ALA A 696 33.71 -27.61 14.47
C ALA A 696 34.66 -27.18 13.34
N GLU A 697 34.23 -27.28 12.08
CA GLU A 697 35.04 -26.92 10.91
C GLU A 697 35.31 -25.41 10.85
N ILE A 698 34.27 -24.57 11.07
CA ILE A 698 34.46 -23.11 11.06
C ILE A 698 35.35 -22.66 12.23
N LEU A 699 35.17 -23.24 13.42
CA LEU A 699 35.97 -22.91 14.61
C LEU A 699 37.43 -23.36 14.44
N LYS A 700 37.66 -24.53 13.82
CA LYS A 700 39.00 -24.99 13.49
C LYS A 700 39.71 -24.02 12.55
N SER A 701 39.01 -23.49 11.55
CA SER A 701 39.58 -22.49 10.63
C SER A 701 40.01 -21.20 11.34
N VAL A 702 39.25 -20.75 12.35
CA VAL A 702 39.57 -19.55 13.13
C VAL A 702 40.74 -19.79 14.09
N ARG A 703 40.81 -20.96 14.73
CA ARG A 703 41.96 -21.33 15.55
C ARG A 703 43.25 -21.34 14.74
N LEU A 704 43.19 -21.85 13.51
CA LEU A 704 44.33 -21.89 12.61
C LEU A 704 44.76 -20.48 12.16
N LEU A 705 43.79 -19.57 11.93
CA LEU A 705 44.07 -18.15 11.68
C LEU A 705 44.71 -17.45 12.88
N GLY A 706 44.22 -17.70 14.10
CA GLY A 706 44.82 -17.14 15.32
C GLY A 706 46.23 -17.65 15.63
N GLN A 707 46.64 -18.79 15.06
CA GLN A 707 48.04 -19.24 15.10
C GLN A 707 48.93 -18.53 14.07
N GLN A 708 48.33 -18.01 12.99
CA GLN A 708 49.05 -17.35 11.90
C GLN A 708 49.07 -15.82 12.04
N GLN A 709 48.08 -15.23 12.72
CA GLN A 709 47.88 -13.80 12.82
C GLN A 709 47.67 -13.37 14.27
N ASP A 710 48.45 -12.40 14.74
CA ASP A 710 48.38 -11.89 16.12
C ASP A 710 47.11 -11.07 16.43
N ASN A 711 46.37 -10.66 15.39
CA ASN A 711 45.13 -9.89 15.54
C ASN A 711 43.87 -10.77 15.72
N VAL A 712 44.00 -12.10 15.78
CA VAL A 712 42.89 -13.03 15.99
C VAL A 712 43.11 -13.83 17.27
N ALA A 713 42.22 -13.67 18.25
CA ALA A 713 42.22 -14.40 19.51
C ALA A 713 41.03 -15.35 19.59
N TYR A 714 41.27 -16.54 20.13
CA TYR A 714 40.24 -17.55 20.37
C TYR A 714 40.16 -17.88 21.86
N ARG A 715 38.98 -17.78 22.47
CA ARG A 715 38.73 -18.04 23.89
C ARG A 715 37.56 -19.01 24.06
N GLU A 716 37.75 -20.02 24.89
CA GLU A 716 36.67 -20.92 25.32
C GLU A 716 36.29 -20.60 26.76
N GLU A 717 35.02 -20.26 26.97
CA GLU A 717 34.44 -19.98 28.28
C GLU A 717 33.48 -21.11 28.65
N ARG A 718 33.68 -21.69 29.83
CA ARG A 718 32.81 -22.75 30.34
C ARG A 718 31.80 -22.13 31.30
N VAL A 719 30.51 -22.35 31.03
CA VAL A 719 29.40 -21.76 31.78
C VAL A 719 28.42 -22.83 32.25
N ALA A 720 27.86 -22.62 33.44
CA ALA A 720 26.90 -23.51 34.06
C ALA A 720 25.46 -23.22 33.58
N ASP A 721 25.11 -21.93 33.48
CA ASP A 721 23.77 -21.45 33.16
C ASP A 721 23.80 -20.14 32.35
N GLY A 722 22.61 -19.59 32.07
CA GLY A 722 22.49 -18.29 31.39
C GLY A 722 22.94 -17.09 32.22
N ALA A 723 22.97 -17.18 33.55
CA ALA A 723 23.43 -16.08 34.39
C ALA A 723 24.95 -15.89 34.29
N GLU A 724 25.72 -16.97 34.31
CA GLU A 724 27.16 -16.92 34.07
C GLU A 724 27.48 -16.41 32.66
N SER A 725 26.74 -16.87 31.64
CA SER A 725 26.86 -16.35 30.27
C SER A 725 26.63 -14.83 30.22
N ALA A 726 25.59 -14.34 30.88
CA ALA A 726 25.25 -12.92 30.93
C ALA A 726 26.36 -12.08 31.58
N LEU A 727 26.94 -12.55 32.69
CA LEU A 727 28.03 -11.86 33.39
C LEU A 727 29.27 -11.68 32.49
N ILE A 728 29.65 -12.73 31.77
CA ILE A 728 30.80 -12.70 30.86
C ILE A 728 30.53 -11.73 29.70
N ILE A 729 29.33 -11.79 29.11
CA ILE A 729 28.97 -10.91 27.99
C ILE A 729 28.88 -9.44 28.45
N HIS A 730 28.36 -9.17 29.65
CA HIS A 730 28.30 -7.82 30.20
C HIS A 730 29.70 -7.23 30.43
N ALA A 731 30.69 -8.07 30.82
CA ALA A 731 32.08 -7.66 30.92
C ALA A 731 32.72 -7.26 29.57
N MET A 732 32.15 -7.70 28.43
CA MET A 732 32.64 -7.35 27.09
C MET A 732 32.28 -5.91 26.67
N GLU A 733 31.18 -5.35 27.20
CA GLU A 733 30.61 -4.07 26.75
C GLU A 733 31.57 -2.87 26.89
N GLY A 734 32.47 -2.89 27.88
CA GLY A 734 33.46 -1.83 28.09
C GLY A 734 34.79 -2.06 27.34
N VAL A 735 35.00 -3.25 26.79
CA VAL A 735 36.29 -3.70 26.24
C VAL A 735 36.27 -3.70 24.71
N PHE A 736 35.15 -4.06 24.10
CA PHE A 736 35.05 -4.18 22.64
C PHE A 736 34.31 -3.00 22.03
N ASP A 737 34.69 -2.62 20.81
CA ASP A 737 34.01 -1.58 20.06
C ASP A 737 32.78 -2.15 19.32
N LEU A 738 32.87 -3.40 18.84
CA LEU A 738 31.79 -4.12 18.18
C LEU A 738 31.63 -5.53 18.76
N ILE A 739 30.41 -5.91 19.10
CA ILE A 739 30.04 -7.28 19.49
C ILE A 739 29.09 -7.84 18.44
N ILE A 740 29.42 -8.99 17.85
CA ILE A 740 28.60 -9.69 16.85
C ILE A 740 28.04 -10.97 17.49
N VAL A 741 26.72 -11.15 17.39
CA VAL A 741 25.99 -12.27 18.00
C VAL A 741 25.03 -12.87 16.99
N GLY A 742 24.79 -14.19 17.04
CA GLY A 742 23.67 -14.80 16.31
C GLY A 742 22.33 -14.46 16.94
N ARG A 743 21.27 -14.41 16.12
CA ARG A 743 19.89 -14.18 16.58
C ARG A 743 19.27 -15.45 17.17
N ARG A 744 19.26 -16.53 16.38
CA ARG A 744 18.57 -17.79 16.71
C ARG A 744 19.55 -18.82 17.25
N HIS A 745 19.21 -19.35 18.41
CA HIS A 745 19.91 -20.45 19.06
C HIS A 745 18.90 -21.58 19.35
N LYS A 746 19.40 -22.78 19.64
CA LYS A 746 18.51 -23.90 20.03
C LYS A 746 17.81 -23.57 21.35
N ALA A 747 16.51 -23.90 21.44
CA ALA A 747 15.67 -23.52 22.58
C ALA A 747 16.14 -24.11 23.93
N ASP A 748 16.79 -25.28 23.90
CA ASP A 748 17.17 -26.04 25.10
C ASP A 748 18.64 -25.82 25.54
N LEU A 749 19.28 -24.74 25.09
CA LEU A 749 20.67 -24.44 25.48
C LEU A 749 20.76 -24.04 26.95
N THR A 750 21.47 -24.85 27.75
CA THR A 750 21.77 -24.58 29.17
C THR A 750 22.43 -23.22 29.36
N GLN A 751 23.26 -22.81 28.41
CA GLN A 751 23.96 -21.52 28.35
C GLN A 751 23.03 -20.31 28.22
N LEU A 752 21.77 -20.51 27.82
CA LEU A 752 20.75 -19.47 27.63
C LEU A 752 19.56 -19.66 28.57
N SER A 753 19.64 -20.59 29.52
CA SER A 753 18.60 -20.83 30.51
C SER A 753 18.29 -19.56 31.31
N GLY A 754 17.01 -19.22 31.45
CA GLY A 754 16.53 -17.97 32.08
C GLY A 754 16.58 -16.73 31.18
N LEU A 755 17.58 -16.59 30.30
CA LEU A 755 17.67 -15.47 29.34
C LEU A 755 16.60 -15.55 28.24
N THR A 756 16.19 -16.77 27.86
CA THR A 756 15.14 -16.98 26.85
C THR A 756 13.74 -16.60 27.35
N GLU A 757 13.50 -16.69 28.66
CA GLU A 757 12.22 -16.30 29.29
C GLU A 757 12.05 -14.78 29.39
N TRP A 758 13.17 -14.04 29.44
CA TRP A 758 13.22 -12.58 29.60
C TRP A 758 13.65 -11.91 28.28
N ASN A 759 12.90 -12.16 27.21
CA ASN A 759 13.17 -11.61 25.88
C ASN A 759 12.06 -10.64 25.43
N ASP A 760 12.25 -9.36 25.70
CA ASP A 760 11.32 -8.28 25.33
C ASP A 760 11.35 -7.98 23.82
N LEU A 761 12.50 -8.24 23.19
CA LEU A 761 12.78 -7.99 21.77
C LEU A 761 13.13 -9.28 21.01
N PRO A 762 12.16 -10.14 20.68
CA PRO A 762 12.38 -11.39 19.95
C PRO A 762 13.04 -11.22 18.58
N GLU A 763 13.01 -10.02 18.00
CA GLU A 763 13.76 -9.70 16.78
C GLU A 763 15.29 -9.75 16.97
N LEU A 764 15.81 -9.63 18.20
CA LEU A 764 17.24 -9.66 18.52
C LEU A 764 17.73 -11.00 19.10
N GLY A 765 16.81 -11.84 19.60
CA GLY A 765 17.17 -13.04 20.35
C GLY A 765 17.70 -12.73 21.76
N PRO A 766 17.94 -13.75 22.61
CA PRO A 766 18.18 -13.55 24.03
C PRO A 766 19.45 -12.74 24.33
N ILE A 767 20.56 -13.04 23.64
CA ILE A 767 21.82 -12.30 23.82
C ILE A 767 21.71 -10.88 23.25
N GLY A 768 21.11 -10.75 22.06
CA GLY A 768 20.94 -9.47 21.40
C GLY A 768 20.04 -8.53 22.20
N ASP A 769 18.96 -9.03 22.81
CA ASP A 769 18.04 -8.26 23.64
C ASP A 769 18.74 -7.76 24.93
N MET A 770 19.49 -8.63 25.60
CA MET A 770 20.32 -8.25 26.74
C MET A 770 21.28 -7.10 26.38
N LEU A 771 21.99 -7.22 25.26
CA LEU A 771 22.90 -6.19 24.75
C LEU A 771 22.17 -4.94 24.21
N ALA A 772 20.86 -5.03 23.96
CA ALA A 772 19.99 -3.92 23.54
C ALA A 772 19.25 -3.25 24.72
N ALA A 773 19.47 -3.73 25.96
CA ALA A 773 18.86 -3.17 27.16
C ALA A 773 19.12 -1.66 27.29
N ALA A 774 18.12 -0.94 27.78
CA ALA A 774 18.18 0.52 27.91
C ALA A 774 19.23 0.98 28.93
N ASP A 775 19.56 0.13 29.90
CA ASP A 775 20.41 0.44 31.05
C ASP A 775 21.91 0.39 30.72
N ILE A 776 22.29 -0.19 29.59
CA ILE A 776 23.69 -0.25 29.15
C ILE A 776 24.13 1.14 28.67
N SER A 777 25.00 1.78 29.46
CA SER A 777 25.61 3.09 29.13
C SER A 777 26.97 2.98 28.44
N ALA A 778 27.43 1.78 28.09
CA ALA A 778 28.71 1.59 27.41
C ALA A 778 28.63 2.00 25.92
N PRO A 779 29.67 2.62 25.35
CA PRO A 779 29.72 3.04 23.94
C PRO A 779 30.10 1.85 23.02
N VAL A 780 29.34 0.75 23.09
CA VAL A 780 29.55 -0.47 22.29
C VAL A 780 28.51 -0.57 21.17
N SER A 781 28.96 -0.94 19.97
CA SER A 781 28.05 -1.31 18.89
C SER A 781 27.78 -2.80 18.92
N VAL A 782 26.54 -3.19 18.63
CA VAL A 782 26.12 -4.60 18.63
C VAL A 782 25.50 -4.91 17.27
N LEU A 783 25.96 -5.99 16.65
CA LEU A 783 25.40 -6.51 15.41
C LEU A 783 24.79 -7.88 15.66
N VAL A 784 23.46 -7.94 15.61
CA VAL A 784 22.72 -9.20 15.71
C VAL A 784 22.53 -9.76 14.31
N VAL A 785 23.06 -10.95 14.04
CA VAL A 785 23.08 -11.57 12.72
C VAL A 785 22.10 -12.74 12.66
N GLN A 786 21.33 -12.80 11.58
CA GLN A 786 20.52 -13.94 11.21
C GLN A 786 20.98 -14.47 9.84
N GLN A 787 21.28 -15.76 9.77
CA GLN A 787 21.57 -16.41 8.52
C GLN A 787 20.30 -16.53 7.64
N GLN A 788 20.46 -16.47 6.31
CA GLN A 788 19.38 -16.68 5.35
C GLN A 788 18.48 -17.87 5.75
N SER A 789 17.18 -17.60 5.92
CA SER A 789 16.21 -18.63 6.26
C SER A 789 15.74 -19.35 4.98
N MET A 790 16.25 -20.56 4.75
CA MET A 790 15.73 -21.41 3.67
C MET A 790 14.38 -22.00 4.12
N LYS A 791 13.27 -21.49 3.58
CA LYS A 791 12.00 -22.22 3.70
C LYS A 791 12.14 -23.48 2.86
N ASN A 792 12.26 -24.64 3.51
CA ASN A 792 12.15 -25.93 2.82
C ASN A 792 10.83 -25.90 2.04
N SER A 793 10.89 -25.90 0.70
CA SER A 793 9.70 -26.10 -0.11
C SER A 793 9.15 -27.46 0.29
N LYS A 794 7.97 -27.48 0.91
CA LYS A 794 7.19 -28.70 1.05
C LYS A 794 6.78 -29.20 -0.32
#